data_AF-A0A0L0VMQ7-F1
#
_entry.id   AF-A0A0L0VMQ7-F1
#
_cell.length_a   1.000
_cell.length_b   1.000
_cell.length_c   1.000
_cell.angle_alpha   90.00
_cell.angle_beta   90.00
_cell.angle_gamma   90.00
#
_symmetry.space_group_name_H-M   'P 1'
#
loop_
_entity.id
_entity.type
_entity.pdbx_description
1 polymer ?
#
loop_
_entity_poly.entity_id
_entity_poly.type
_entity_poly.pdbx_seq_one_letter_code
_entity_poly.pdbx_strand_id
1 'polypeptide(L)'
;MSLIHQNQLMNFASEHDNDEFSLFANALKNLRVEDIDPLDPEHGPAAMWKKICDSKLDSRNIHLTPEQKESWSLERNTWQLVQMLYTERTAPPQSSSKLVSNPYLPPLKVVNLHLSKSKDLLELSTFRDWLYTCPSSTHPAEIRRGYWPYTKASLKHALQKYPQSDSRRNTAGKAPPFHSMDPDAPLRASSQQTSLRPQTLQAGDTVSFVSDPNTIQEKGELEQLDQEYDRAMVKTLFEYVRAGEMGLALDFCRQCDHPWRAASLAGGQLFHDPPLADFENESPFPEDEVLPDAESLDAALNGSRNLPPYNEVNRSGCLNRKLWKSMCLHMSSNKSLPTYEQALYGALAGEISSVLPVCYTWEDHVWCHINSIFEHQVDRILESNQLGYYWTHGALPPSNNNEQDASDDELITASLQPRNTDRQIIPQRSNEESQPDIKNAMNKAFDKILRSEQTSLAESARNPFHVAQMWLAIDKINDLFTSFADRLRTASEDFTREHLSHLLRFFSHLILFLRSINEKVDSEASNAILRGYVQVLEMENKHNLIAFYVAELQPESGVETYAKYLISLGPSADLPTRRVALLRALEHGLDLSRVACTAVKLTLQEITRTSVESNREHGLNKFSHQLTDKQRVLIRSLEWLIIDPVTYPEALIQANSLIRYFLTAGHPNAAREVVGSIPADVLSVIAQGKDPLAEPEEGDMMGNTHNAILEFTQYRDFFSCLELHVQVNEILSQRPMTGATSSDLEAFTQALEEMCDHLHAAVVGILSSEWLQDLHFNPTENIEEEQEQTSDCRLAELSLIRNIYIPELVFRLHGALAESGTYIVTNLRRALDLATLVANESYKNYAEFLPPSNDQNLTGITHKNTNQNKMKDYLRELRVVHLLILKSSGVHPLRPVLK
;
A
#
# COMPACT_ATOMS: atom_id res chain seq x y z
N MET A 1 29.74 -39.74 18.81
CA MET A 1 30.28 -39.21 17.55
C MET A 1 29.20 -39.35 16.49
N SER A 2 28.75 -38.21 15.98
CA SER A 2 28.06 -37.93 14.71
C SER A 2 27.04 -38.91 14.11
N LEU A 3 25.93 -38.30 13.67
CA LEU A 3 24.94 -38.76 12.70
C LEU A 3 23.75 -39.51 13.29
N ILE A 4 22.71 -38.75 13.64
CA ILE A 4 21.27 -38.95 13.34
C ILE A 4 20.58 -37.74 13.98
N HIS A 5 20.45 -36.63 13.26
CA HIS A 5 19.50 -35.52 13.56
C HIS A 5 19.49 -34.54 12.38
N GLN A 6 18.86 -34.96 11.28
CA GLN A 6 18.42 -34.08 10.18
C GLN A 6 17.46 -34.90 9.31
N ASN A 7 16.15 -34.76 9.57
CA ASN A 7 15.02 -34.99 8.65
C ASN A 7 13.69 -35.17 9.40
N GLN A 8 13.38 -34.26 10.33
CA GLN A 8 11.99 -34.00 10.75
C GLN A 8 11.80 -32.49 10.84
N LEU A 9 11.88 -31.83 9.69
CA LEU A 9 11.15 -30.57 9.50
C LEU A 9 9.70 -30.95 9.20
N MET A 10 8.82 -30.41 10.03
CA MET A 10 7.38 -30.61 10.05
C MET A 10 6.76 -30.42 8.65
N ASN A 11 6.36 -31.52 8.03
CA ASN A 11 5.44 -31.50 6.89
C ASN A 11 4.02 -31.24 7.42
N PHE A 12 3.68 -29.96 7.58
CA PHE A 12 2.31 -29.44 7.58
C PHE A 12 2.20 -28.28 6.58
N ALA A 13 2.76 -28.44 5.38
CA ALA A 13 2.47 -27.54 4.26
C ALA A 13 1.08 -27.92 3.70
N SER A 14 0.04 -27.27 4.20
CA SER A 14 -1.31 -27.38 3.65
C SER A 14 -1.37 -26.73 2.27
N GLU A 15 -2.30 -27.16 1.40
CA GLU A 15 -2.54 -26.57 0.07
C GLU A 15 -2.81 -25.04 0.07
N HIS A 16 -2.93 -24.41 1.24
CA HIS A 16 -3.06 -22.97 1.45
C HIS A 16 -1.74 -22.17 1.33
N ASP A 17 -0.57 -22.80 1.27
CA ASP A 17 0.73 -22.12 1.18
C ASP A 17 1.15 -21.71 -0.25
N ASN A 18 0.38 -22.08 -1.28
CA ASN A 18 0.66 -21.73 -2.68
C ASN A 18 -0.14 -20.51 -3.20
N ASP A 19 -0.88 -19.85 -2.33
CA ASP A 19 -1.66 -18.67 -2.71
C ASP A 19 -0.78 -17.40 -2.80
N GLU A 20 -1.12 -16.50 -3.71
CA GLU A 20 -0.32 -15.31 -4.01
C GLU A 20 -0.17 -14.38 -2.81
N PHE A 21 -1.21 -14.26 -1.97
CA PHE A 21 -1.17 -13.47 -0.74
C PHE A 21 -0.20 -14.04 0.29
N SER A 22 -0.16 -15.38 0.42
CA SER A 22 0.74 -16.09 1.32
C SER A 22 2.19 -16.00 0.85
N LEU A 23 2.44 -16.17 -0.46
CA LEU A 23 3.78 -16.08 -1.04
C LEU A 23 4.41 -14.69 -0.83
N PHE A 24 3.64 -13.63 -1.09
CA PHE A 24 4.10 -12.26 -0.89
C PHE A 24 4.32 -11.93 0.60
N ALA A 25 3.43 -12.40 1.49
CA ALA A 25 3.59 -12.23 2.93
C ALA A 25 4.79 -13.01 3.48
N ASN A 26 5.06 -14.20 2.97
CA ASN A 26 6.19 -15.03 3.41
C ASN A 26 7.54 -14.36 3.06
N ALA A 27 7.64 -13.67 1.92
CA ALA A 27 8.83 -12.88 1.60
C ALA A 27 9.11 -11.78 2.65
N LEU A 28 8.07 -11.12 3.16
CA LEU A 28 8.21 -10.13 4.26
C LEU A 28 8.53 -10.77 5.60
N LYS A 29 7.95 -11.94 5.90
CA LYS A 29 8.24 -12.66 7.14
C LYS A 29 9.69 -13.14 7.18
N ASN A 30 10.20 -13.66 6.07
CA ASN A 30 11.60 -14.11 5.98
C ASN A 30 12.57 -12.96 6.21
N LEU A 31 12.27 -11.76 5.71
CA LEU A 31 13.07 -10.56 5.99
C LEU A 31 13.27 -10.32 7.50
N ARG A 32 12.24 -10.57 8.32
CA ARG A 32 12.28 -10.35 9.79
C ARG A 32 12.93 -11.48 10.57
N VAL A 33 12.92 -12.69 10.01
CA VAL A 33 13.41 -13.90 10.70
C VAL A 33 14.88 -14.15 10.37
N GLU A 34 15.30 -13.87 9.14
CA GLU A 34 16.62 -14.21 8.63
C GLU A 34 17.59 -13.01 8.59
N ASP A 35 17.18 -11.83 9.07
CA ASP A 35 17.96 -10.57 9.07
C ASP A 35 18.60 -10.27 7.69
N ILE A 36 17.87 -10.58 6.61
CA ILE A 36 18.32 -10.32 5.23
C ILE A 36 18.30 -8.82 4.98
N ASP A 37 19.30 -8.30 4.26
CA ASP A 37 19.27 -6.91 3.79
C ASP A 37 18.06 -6.72 2.85
N PRO A 38 17.13 -5.78 3.12
CA PRO A 38 16.01 -5.50 2.23
C PRO A 38 16.41 -5.23 0.77
N LEU A 39 17.66 -4.81 0.54
CA LEU A 39 18.21 -4.47 -0.77
C LEU A 39 19.04 -5.59 -1.41
N ASP A 40 19.07 -6.79 -0.83
CA ASP A 40 19.80 -7.93 -1.40
C ASP A 40 19.32 -8.22 -2.84
N PRO A 41 20.25 -8.29 -3.82
CA PRO A 41 19.92 -8.49 -5.23
C PRO A 41 19.17 -9.80 -5.52
N GLU A 42 19.39 -10.84 -4.71
CA GLU A 42 18.86 -12.19 -4.93
C GLU A 42 17.77 -12.60 -3.92
N HIS A 43 17.96 -12.23 -2.65
CA HIS A 43 17.10 -12.67 -1.54
C HIS A 43 16.24 -11.55 -0.95
N GLY A 44 16.43 -10.30 -1.39
CA GLY A 44 15.63 -9.18 -0.93
C GLY A 44 14.15 -9.33 -1.30
N PRO A 45 13.22 -8.71 -0.55
CA PRO A 45 11.78 -8.78 -0.79
C PRO A 45 11.40 -8.39 -2.23
N ALA A 46 11.99 -7.33 -2.79
CA ALA A 46 11.73 -6.91 -4.16
C ALA A 46 12.18 -7.96 -5.21
N ALA A 47 13.33 -8.60 -5.00
CA ALA A 47 13.83 -9.68 -5.85
C ALA A 47 12.92 -10.92 -5.79
N MET A 48 12.46 -11.25 -4.59
CA MET A 48 11.55 -12.38 -4.35
C MET A 48 10.17 -12.13 -4.96
N TRP A 49 9.59 -10.93 -4.81
CA TRP A 49 8.32 -10.59 -5.46
C TRP A 49 8.44 -10.60 -6.99
N LYS A 50 9.56 -10.11 -7.55
CA LYS A 50 9.86 -10.26 -8.98
C LYS A 50 9.83 -11.74 -9.40
N LYS A 51 10.54 -12.62 -8.68
CA LYS A 51 10.56 -14.08 -8.94
C LYS A 51 9.15 -14.70 -8.83
N ILE A 52 8.32 -14.24 -7.89
CA ILE A 52 6.92 -14.71 -7.77
C ILE A 52 6.09 -14.28 -8.99
N CYS A 53 6.23 -13.03 -9.44
CA CYS A 53 5.57 -12.55 -10.67
C CYS A 53 6.03 -13.35 -11.91
N ASP A 54 7.33 -13.62 -12.05
CA ASP A 54 7.88 -14.45 -13.13
C ASP A 54 7.29 -15.88 -13.10
N SER A 55 7.26 -16.51 -11.92
CA SER A 55 6.67 -17.84 -11.76
C SER A 55 5.18 -17.87 -12.13
N LYS A 56 4.43 -16.79 -11.87
CA LYS A 56 3.01 -16.69 -12.25
C LYS A 56 2.83 -16.50 -13.76
N LEU A 57 3.71 -15.76 -14.42
CA LEU A 57 3.69 -15.57 -15.88
C LEU A 57 4.06 -16.86 -16.63
N ASP A 58 4.99 -17.65 -16.10
CA ASP A 58 5.46 -18.91 -16.70
C ASP A 58 4.53 -20.11 -16.42
N SER A 59 3.61 -19.96 -15.46
CA SER A 59 2.69 -21.02 -15.04
C SER A 59 1.71 -21.41 -16.15
N ARG A 60 2.06 -22.46 -16.91
CA ARG A 60 1.24 -23.01 -18.02
C ARG A 60 -0.16 -23.48 -17.60
N ASN A 61 -0.40 -23.72 -16.31
CA ASN A 61 -1.67 -24.22 -15.78
C ASN A 61 -2.70 -23.11 -15.48
N ILE A 62 -2.31 -21.83 -15.53
CA ILE A 62 -3.20 -20.70 -15.24
C ILE A 62 -3.53 -19.98 -16.56
N HIS A 63 -4.77 -20.07 -17.02
CA HIS A 63 -5.27 -19.31 -18.16
C HIS A 63 -5.50 -17.84 -17.76
N LEU A 64 -4.42 -17.05 -17.73
CA LEU A 64 -4.49 -15.60 -17.53
C LEU A 64 -5.03 -14.90 -18.79
N THR A 65 -5.92 -13.92 -18.61
CA THR A 65 -6.35 -13.01 -19.67
C THR A 65 -5.16 -12.14 -20.14
N PRO A 66 -5.16 -11.59 -21.37
CA PRO A 66 -4.09 -10.70 -21.82
C PRO A 66 -3.89 -9.50 -20.88
N GLU A 67 -4.97 -8.93 -20.34
CA GLU A 67 -4.94 -7.82 -19.38
C GLU A 67 -4.29 -8.22 -18.05
N GLN A 68 -4.58 -9.42 -17.54
CA GLN A 68 -3.91 -9.94 -16.34
C GLN A 68 -2.42 -10.20 -16.60
N LYS A 69 -2.06 -10.76 -17.76
CA LYS A 69 -0.63 -10.95 -18.12
C LYS A 69 0.10 -9.61 -18.17
N GLU A 70 -0.53 -8.59 -18.71
CA GLU A 70 0.00 -7.24 -18.72
C GLU A 70 0.20 -6.71 -17.30
N SER A 71 -0.81 -6.79 -16.41
CA SER A 71 -0.68 -6.30 -15.03
C SER A 71 0.44 -6.99 -14.24
N TRP A 72 0.58 -8.32 -14.37
CA TRP A 72 1.67 -9.07 -13.75
C TRP A 72 3.04 -8.71 -14.34
N SER A 73 3.12 -8.45 -15.65
CA SER A 73 4.36 -8.00 -16.28
C SER A 73 4.77 -6.59 -15.82
N LEU A 74 3.80 -5.68 -15.66
CA LEU A 74 4.02 -4.33 -15.17
C LEU A 74 4.44 -4.33 -13.70
N GLU A 75 3.81 -5.15 -12.86
CA GLU A 75 4.22 -5.32 -11.47
C GLU A 75 5.66 -5.85 -11.36
N ARG A 76 6.00 -6.90 -12.11
CA ARG A 76 7.38 -7.44 -12.19
C ARG A 76 8.38 -6.35 -12.57
N ASN A 77 8.09 -5.59 -13.64
CA ASN A 77 8.96 -4.53 -14.12
C ASN A 77 9.11 -3.43 -13.04
N THR A 78 8.04 -3.13 -12.30
CA THR A 78 8.06 -2.14 -11.22
C THR A 78 8.89 -2.60 -10.03
N TRP A 79 8.81 -3.88 -9.63
CA TRP A 79 9.67 -4.42 -8.56
C TRP A 79 11.15 -4.37 -8.92
N GLN A 80 11.48 -4.67 -10.18
CA GLN A 80 12.85 -4.52 -10.68
C GLN A 80 13.31 -3.04 -10.63
N LEU A 81 12.44 -2.10 -11.00
CA LEU A 81 12.75 -0.68 -10.91
C LEU A 81 13.01 -0.23 -9.46
N VAL A 82 12.13 -0.64 -8.54
CA VAL A 82 12.25 -0.33 -7.10
C VAL A 82 13.59 -0.83 -6.57
N GLN A 83 13.96 -2.07 -6.88
CA GLN A 83 15.24 -2.63 -6.47
C GLN A 83 16.44 -1.83 -7.01
N MET A 84 16.45 -1.54 -8.32
CA MET A 84 17.54 -0.79 -8.95
C MET A 84 17.68 0.64 -8.40
N LEU A 85 16.58 1.39 -8.30
CA LEU A 85 16.61 2.76 -7.78
C LEU A 85 17.01 2.83 -6.31
N TYR A 86 16.46 1.96 -5.46
CA TYR A 86 16.72 2.04 -4.02
C TYR A 86 18.10 1.52 -3.62
N THR A 87 18.67 0.59 -4.38
CA THR A 87 20.08 0.20 -4.22
C THR A 87 20.99 1.43 -4.44
N GLU A 88 20.73 2.22 -5.48
CA GLU A 88 21.50 3.44 -5.77
C GLU A 88 21.19 4.59 -4.81
N ARG A 89 19.93 4.73 -4.36
CA ARG A 89 19.54 5.81 -3.43
C ARG A 89 20.12 5.64 -2.04
N THR A 90 20.28 4.40 -1.59
CA THR A 90 20.77 4.08 -0.24
C THR A 90 22.28 3.84 -0.21
N ALA A 91 22.91 3.68 -1.38
CA ALA A 91 24.36 3.57 -1.49
C ALA A 91 25.06 4.77 -0.83
N PRO A 92 26.13 4.54 -0.04
CA PRO A 92 26.88 5.62 0.59
C PRO A 92 27.49 6.53 -0.49
N PRO A 93 27.56 7.86 -0.25
CA PRO A 93 28.19 8.77 -1.20
C PRO A 93 29.64 8.32 -1.44
N GLN A 94 29.96 8.01 -2.71
CA GLN A 94 31.31 7.67 -3.12
C GLN A 94 32.26 8.79 -2.67
N SER A 95 33.33 8.43 -1.96
CA SER A 95 34.32 9.39 -1.46
C SER A 95 34.84 10.21 -2.64
N SER A 96 34.56 11.50 -2.65
CA SER A 96 34.95 12.40 -3.72
C SER A 96 36.48 12.46 -3.80
N SER A 97 37.07 11.70 -4.72
CA SER A 97 38.42 12.01 -5.20
C SER A 97 38.36 13.45 -5.68
N LYS A 98 39.15 14.34 -5.08
CA LYS A 98 39.23 15.73 -5.52
C LYS A 98 39.45 15.71 -7.02
N LEU A 99 38.57 16.38 -7.76
CA LEU A 99 38.70 16.55 -9.19
C LEU A 99 39.97 17.39 -9.41
N VAL A 100 41.12 16.73 -9.55
CA VAL A 100 42.30 17.41 -10.04
C VAL A 100 41.93 17.75 -11.47
N SER A 101 41.90 19.04 -11.77
CA SER A 101 41.50 19.56 -13.08
C SER A 101 42.58 19.20 -14.09
N ASN A 102 42.67 17.93 -14.48
CA ASN A 102 43.55 17.47 -15.54
C ASN A 102 42.85 17.70 -16.88
N PRO A 103 43.31 18.66 -17.72
CA PRO A 103 42.68 18.96 -19.00
C PRO A 103 42.78 17.82 -20.03
N TYR A 104 43.61 16.80 -19.78
CA TYR A 104 43.85 15.67 -20.66
C TYR A 104 42.99 14.44 -20.33
N LEU A 105 42.06 14.55 -19.38
CA LEU A 105 41.15 13.46 -19.05
C LEU A 105 40.25 13.09 -20.25
N PRO A 106 40.19 11.81 -20.66
CA PRO A 106 39.31 11.38 -21.74
C PRO A 106 37.82 11.63 -21.42
N PRO A 107 36.98 11.99 -22.42
CA PRO A 107 35.55 12.26 -22.23
C PRO A 107 34.78 11.17 -21.46
N LEU A 108 35.08 9.88 -21.68
CA LEU A 108 34.44 8.79 -20.95
C LEU A 108 34.71 8.87 -19.44
N LYS A 109 35.96 9.15 -19.04
CA LYS A 109 36.35 9.28 -17.63
C LYS A 109 35.69 10.51 -17.00
N VAL A 110 35.66 11.63 -17.73
CA VAL A 110 35.00 12.87 -17.29
C VAL A 110 33.52 12.62 -16.99
N VAL A 111 32.79 11.99 -17.91
CA VAL A 111 31.37 11.66 -17.71
C VAL A 111 31.19 10.72 -16.52
N ASN A 112 31.98 9.67 -16.40
CA ASN A 112 31.90 8.73 -15.28
C ASN A 112 32.16 9.42 -13.91
N LEU A 113 33.13 10.32 -13.83
CA LEU A 113 33.41 11.10 -12.61
C LEU A 113 32.26 12.05 -12.25
N HIS A 114 31.62 12.66 -13.25
CA HIS A 114 30.45 13.50 -13.03
C HIS A 114 29.20 12.70 -12.64
N LEU A 115 29.01 11.51 -13.23
CA LEU A 115 27.95 10.57 -12.85
C LEU A 115 28.13 10.11 -11.40
N SER A 116 29.34 9.74 -10.97
CA SER A 116 29.60 9.34 -9.59
C SER A 116 29.44 10.47 -8.57
N LYS A 117 29.54 11.73 -9.01
CA LYS A 117 29.38 12.92 -8.15
C LYS A 117 27.92 13.33 -7.97
N SER A 118 27.08 13.18 -8.99
CA SER A 118 25.69 13.63 -8.97
C SER A 118 24.73 12.47 -8.82
N LYS A 119 24.08 12.38 -7.65
CA LYS A 119 23.08 11.36 -7.36
C LYS A 119 21.92 11.37 -8.35
N ASP A 120 21.44 12.56 -8.73
CA ASP A 120 20.32 12.70 -9.69
C ASP A 120 20.67 12.18 -11.10
N LEU A 121 21.93 12.31 -11.52
CA LEU A 121 22.38 11.77 -12.83
C LEU A 121 22.56 10.25 -12.78
N LEU A 122 22.99 9.72 -11.64
CA LEU A 122 23.07 8.28 -11.41
C LEU A 122 21.67 7.66 -11.42
N GLU A 123 20.71 8.26 -10.71
CA GLU A 123 19.29 7.84 -10.76
C GLU A 123 18.72 7.88 -12.18
N LEU A 124 19.03 8.93 -12.96
CA LEU A 124 18.63 9.03 -14.37
C LEU A 124 19.24 7.91 -15.23
N SER A 125 20.53 7.59 -15.01
CA SER A 125 21.20 6.47 -15.69
C SER A 125 20.52 5.15 -15.33
N THR A 126 20.30 4.89 -14.05
CA THR A 126 19.66 3.67 -13.55
C THR A 126 18.25 3.51 -14.08
N PHE A 127 17.47 4.60 -14.17
CA PHE A 127 16.14 4.57 -14.77
C PHE A 127 16.19 4.26 -16.27
N ARG A 128 17.17 4.82 -17.00
CA ARG A 128 17.40 4.50 -18.41
C ARG A 128 17.82 3.04 -18.59
N ASP A 129 18.68 2.54 -17.71
CA ASP A 129 19.17 1.15 -17.74
C ASP A 129 18.04 0.17 -17.42
N TRP A 130 17.14 0.52 -16.51
CA TRP A 130 15.90 -0.22 -16.30
C TRP A 130 15.03 -0.26 -17.57
N LEU A 131 14.86 0.87 -18.27
CA LEU A 131 14.10 0.90 -19.53
C LEU A 131 14.71 0.01 -20.61
N TYR A 132 16.03 -0.19 -20.64
CA TYR A 132 16.69 -1.16 -21.53
C TYR A 132 16.23 -2.60 -21.25
N THR A 133 15.94 -2.94 -19.99
CA THR A 133 15.49 -4.29 -19.59
C THR A 133 14.02 -4.59 -19.87
N CYS A 134 13.26 -3.62 -20.37
CA CYS A 134 11.86 -3.77 -20.77
C CYS A 134 11.74 -3.82 -22.31
N PRO A 135 12.15 -4.93 -22.98
CA PRO A 135 12.20 -4.95 -24.44
C PRO A 135 10.83 -5.07 -25.08
N SER A 136 10.61 -4.26 -26.11
CA SER A 136 9.64 -4.52 -27.17
C SER A 136 10.09 -5.76 -27.97
N SER A 137 9.16 -6.60 -28.44
CA SER A 137 9.46 -7.91 -29.05
C SER A 137 10.59 -7.86 -30.10
N THR A 138 11.72 -8.53 -29.84
CA THR A 138 12.84 -8.62 -30.78
C THR A 138 12.58 -9.72 -31.80
N HIS A 139 12.27 -9.34 -33.04
CA HIS A 139 12.30 -10.27 -34.17
C HIS A 139 13.54 -9.92 -35.01
N PRO A 140 14.73 -10.42 -34.62
CA PRO A 140 15.97 -10.05 -35.31
C PRO A 140 15.90 -10.50 -36.76
N ALA A 141 16.31 -9.62 -37.68
CA ALA A 141 16.45 -9.96 -39.08
C ALA A 141 17.50 -11.07 -39.24
N GLU A 142 17.28 -11.96 -40.21
CA GLU A 142 18.21 -13.06 -40.52
C GLU A 142 19.59 -12.51 -40.89
N ILE A 143 20.66 -13.15 -40.43
CA ILE A 143 22.02 -12.73 -40.79
C ILE A 143 22.31 -13.13 -42.24
N ARG A 144 22.36 -12.15 -43.14
CA ARG A 144 22.71 -12.35 -44.54
C ARG A 144 24.12 -11.88 -44.84
N ARG A 145 24.97 -12.77 -45.37
CA ARG A 145 26.31 -12.41 -45.85
C ARG A 145 26.26 -11.76 -47.24
N GLY A 146 27.14 -10.79 -47.45
CA GLY A 146 27.33 -10.03 -48.67
C GLY A 146 26.57 -8.70 -48.68
N TYR A 147 27.31 -7.63 -48.98
CA TYR A 147 26.75 -6.28 -49.15
C TYR A 147 25.95 -6.15 -50.46
N TRP A 148 24.65 -5.87 -50.34
CA TRP A 148 23.65 -5.74 -51.41
C TRP A 148 23.83 -6.74 -52.58
N PRO A 149 23.68 -8.06 -52.34
CA PRO A 149 24.02 -9.07 -53.32
C PRO A 149 23.16 -9.02 -54.58
N TYR A 150 21.87 -8.71 -54.44
CA TYR A 150 20.94 -8.69 -55.58
C TYR A 150 21.17 -7.43 -56.43
N THR A 151 21.35 -6.28 -55.80
CA THR A 151 21.70 -5.03 -56.47
C THR A 151 23.06 -5.17 -57.16
N LYS A 152 24.07 -5.76 -56.50
CA LYS A 152 25.37 -6.05 -57.11
C LYS A 152 25.26 -6.98 -58.32
N ALA A 153 24.40 -8.00 -58.26
CA ALA A 153 24.15 -8.89 -59.38
C ALA A 153 23.44 -8.17 -60.54
N SER A 154 22.44 -7.34 -60.22
CA SER A 154 21.71 -6.51 -61.19
C SER A 154 22.64 -5.52 -61.91
N LEU A 155 23.51 -4.82 -61.16
CA LEU A 155 24.53 -3.92 -61.70
C LEU A 155 25.54 -4.66 -62.59
N LYS A 156 26.04 -5.81 -62.15
CA LYS A 156 26.94 -6.65 -62.98
C LYS A 156 26.26 -7.09 -64.28
N HIS A 157 25.00 -7.50 -64.21
CA HIS A 157 24.24 -7.90 -65.38
C HIS A 157 23.99 -6.71 -66.32
N ALA A 158 23.70 -5.52 -65.79
CA ALA A 158 23.58 -4.29 -66.57
C ALA A 158 24.90 -3.91 -67.28
N LEU A 159 26.02 -3.97 -66.55
CA LEU A 159 27.37 -3.70 -67.09
C LEU A 159 27.80 -4.71 -68.17
N GLN A 160 27.49 -6.00 -67.98
CA GLN A 160 27.75 -7.04 -68.97
C GLN A 160 26.90 -6.87 -70.23
N LYS A 161 25.65 -6.39 -70.08
CA LYS A 161 24.73 -6.17 -71.19
C LYS A 161 25.04 -4.89 -71.98
N TYR A 162 25.66 -3.88 -71.35
CA TYR A 162 25.98 -2.59 -71.96
C TYR A 162 27.42 -2.10 -71.63
N PRO A 163 28.46 -2.72 -72.22
CA PRO A 163 29.87 -2.42 -71.87
C PRO A 163 30.43 -1.08 -72.41
N GLN A 164 29.69 -0.35 -73.26
CA GLN A 164 30.18 0.89 -73.93
C GLN A 164 29.41 2.17 -73.56
N SER A 165 28.53 2.16 -72.56
CA SER A 165 27.83 3.38 -72.15
C SER A 165 28.71 4.26 -71.26
N ASP A 166 29.64 5.00 -71.87
CA ASP A 166 30.30 6.13 -71.22
C ASP A 166 29.27 7.24 -70.92
N SER A 167 29.08 7.45 -69.62
CA SER A 167 28.54 8.53 -68.79
C SER A 167 27.79 9.77 -69.33
N ARG A 168 27.46 9.96 -70.62
CA ARG A 168 26.85 11.23 -71.10
C ARG A 168 25.78 11.16 -72.20
N ARG A 169 25.32 9.99 -72.64
CA ARG A 169 24.23 9.91 -73.63
C ARG A 169 23.01 9.16 -73.12
N ASN A 170 21.94 9.91 -72.88
CA ASN A 170 20.57 9.41 -72.82
C ASN A 170 20.20 8.80 -74.18
N THR A 171 20.36 7.50 -74.32
CA THR A 171 19.72 6.73 -75.39
C THR A 171 19.09 5.48 -74.78
N ALA A 172 17.78 5.54 -74.51
CA ALA A 172 16.72 4.50 -74.46
C ALA A 172 17.06 3.05 -74.05
N GLY A 173 18.16 2.80 -73.34
CA GLY A 173 18.57 1.51 -72.81
C GLY A 173 18.82 1.63 -71.31
N LYS A 174 18.30 0.66 -70.55
CA LYS A 174 18.35 0.58 -69.07
C LYS A 174 19.76 0.86 -68.53
N ALA A 175 20.01 2.09 -68.11
CA ALA A 175 21.20 2.44 -67.35
C ALA A 175 21.05 1.92 -65.91
N PRO A 176 22.14 1.49 -65.26
CA PRO A 176 22.10 1.06 -63.87
C PRO A 176 21.61 2.19 -62.94
N PRO A 177 20.85 1.90 -61.87
CA PRO A 177 20.22 2.91 -61.00
C PRO A 177 21.24 3.82 -60.29
N PHE A 178 22.47 3.35 -60.06
CA PHE A 178 23.60 4.15 -59.59
C PHE A 178 24.94 3.44 -59.90
N HIS A 179 26.06 4.17 -59.91
CA HIS A 179 27.36 3.71 -60.44
C HIS A 179 28.36 3.23 -59.37
N SER A 180 28.04 3.40 -58.10
CA SER A 180 28.95 3.14 -56.96
C SER A 180 28.25 2.32 -55.87
N MET A 181 29.00 1.47 -55.16
CA MET A 181 28.48 0.57 -54.12
C MET A 181 28.75 1.12 -52.70
N ASP A 182 28.76 2.44 -52.55
CA ASP A 182 28.86 3.13 -51.27
C ASP A 182 27.45 3.43 -50.69
N PRO A 183 27.32 3.56 -49.36
CA PRO A 183 26.02 3.65 -48.69
C PRO A 183 25.18 4.88 -49.08
N ASP A 184 25.80 5.95 -49.54
CA ASP A 184 25.14 7.18 -49.98
C ASP A 184 24.87 7.21 -51.50
N ALA A 185 25.23 6.17 -52.26
CA ALA A 185 24.93 6.09 -53.69
C ALA A 185 23.42 6.25 -54.01
N PRO A 186 22.50 5.60 -53.27
CA PRO A 186 21.06 5.79 -53.48
C PRO A 186 20.60 7.21 -53.14
N LEU A 187 21.20 7.83 -52.11
CA LEU A 187 20.90 9.21 -51.72
C LEU A 187 21.31 10.20 -52.81
N ARG A 188 22.53 10.06 -53.35
CA ARG A 188 23.01 10.92 -54.45
C ARG A 188 22.18 10.76 -55.72
N ALA A 189 21.76 9.53 -56.04
CA ALA A 189 20.89 9.28 -57.19
C ALA A 189 19.52 9.96 -57.03
N SER A 190 18.95 9.94 -55.81
CA SER A 190 17.67 10.59 -55.51
C SER A 190 17.75 12.13 -55.59
N SER A 191 18.85 12.75 -55.14
CA SER A 191 19.06 14.21 -55.22
C SER A 191 19.30 14.71 -56.65
N GLN A 192 19.93 13.91 -57.51
CA GLN A 192 20.14 14.30 -58.91
C GLN A 192 18.83 14.36 -59.71
N GLN A 193 17.86 13.48 -59.44
CA GLN A 193 16.54 13.51 -60.10
C GLN A 193 15.70 14.73 -59.73
N THR A 194 15.80 15.24 -58.50
CA THR A 194 15.05 16.42 -58.04
C THR A 194 15.54 17.72 -58.67
N SER A 195 16.80 17.77 -59.10
CA SER A 195 17.42 18.94 -59.75
C SER A 195 17.08 19.12 -61.24
N LEU A 196 16.44 18.12 -61.88
CA LEU A 196 16.16 18.09 -63.33
C LEU A 196 14.74 18.52 -63.73
N ARG A 197 13.96 19.18 -62.87
CA ARG A 197 12.71 19.86 -63.29
C ARG A 197 13.06 21.18 -64.01
N PRO A 198 12.84 21.34 -65.33
CA PRO A 198 13.07 22.62 -65.98
C PRO A 198 11.95 23.59 -65.60
N GLN A 199 12.33 24.76 -65.09
CA GLN A 199 11.45 25.92 -65.06
C GLN A 199 11.31 26.46 -66.50
N THR A 200 10.17 26.20 -67.14
CA THR A 200 9.71 27.01 -68.28
C THR A 200 8.27 27.40 -68.06
N LEU A 201 8.07 28.66 -67.68
CA LEU A 201 6.83 29.41 -67.84
C LEU A 201 6.67 29.80 -69.32
N GLN A 202 5.54 29.46 -69.95
CA GLN A 202 4.75 30.38 -70.80
C GLN A 202 3.44 29.72 -71.30
N ALA A 203 2.49 30.60 -71.58
CA ALA A 203 1.05 30.41 -71.72
C ALA A 203 0.57 29.79 -73.04
N GLY A 204 -0.67 29.30 -73.06
CA GLY A 204 -1.49 29.16 -74.27
C GLY A 204 -2.13 27.78 -74.46
N ASP A 205 -3.45 27.77 -74.66
CA ASP A 205 -4.34 26.62 -74.90
C ASP A 205 -3.88 25.63 -75.98
N THR A 206 -4.06 24.32 -75.73
CA THR A 206 -5.01 23.42 -76.43
C THR A 206 -4.71 21.95 -76.12
N VAL A 207 -5.78 21.20 -75.89
CA VAL A 207 -5.80 19.76 -75.58
C VAL A 207 -5.42 18.93 -76.81
N SER A 208 -4.50 17.98 -76.68
CA SER A 208 -4.60 16.70 -77.38
C SER A 208 -3.92 15.57 -76.61
N PHE A 209 -4.71 14.51 -76.42
CA PHE A 209 -4.42 13.26 -75.73
C PHE A 209 -3.68 12.32 -76.67
N VAL A 210 -2.48 11.83 -76.30
CA VAL A 210 -2.02 10.47 -76.62
C VAL A 210 -1.18 9.95 -75.47
N SER A 211 -1.67 8.88 -74.86
CA SER A 211 -0.99 8.05 -73.89
C SER A 211 0.21 7.33 -74.50
N ASP A 212 1.38 7.42 -73.86
CA ASP A 212 2.36 6.32 -73.87
C ASP A 212 2.45 5.77 -72.44
N PRO A 213 1.78 4.65 -72.11
CA PRO A 213 1.70 4.12 -70.75
C PRO A 213 2.92 3.29 -70.32
N ASN A 214 4.10 3.49 -70.92
CA ASN A 214 5.22 2.55 -70.74
C ASN A 214 6.60 3.18 -70.46
N THR A 215 6.66 4.40 -69.94
CA THR A 215 7.90 4.89 -69.32
C THR A 215 7.74 4.86 -67.79
N ILE A 216 7.83 3.66 -67.22
CA ILE A 216 8.18 3.50 -65.81
C ILE A 216 9.62 4.03 -65.71
N GLN A 217 9.78 5.31 -65.40
CA GLN A 217 11.05 5.82 -64.93
C GLN A 217 11.24 5.23 -63.53
N GLU A 218 11.84 4.03 -63.51
CA GLU A 218 12.31 3.38 -62.28
C GLU A 218 13.19 4.39 -61.54
N LYS A 219 12.77 4.72 -60.33
CA LYS A 219 13.56 5.50 -59.39
C LYS A 219 14.93 4.82 -59.24
N GLY A 220 15.98 5.58 -58.91
CA GLY A 220 17.28 5.02 -58.53
C GLY A 220 17.21 4.30 -57.18
N GLU A 221 16.38 3.26 -57.09
CA GLU A 221 16.11 2.47 -55.91
C GLU A 221 16.96 1.19 -55.93
N LEU A 222 17.30 0.71 -54.74
CA LEU A 222 17.92 -0.61 -54.54
C LEU A 222 16.99 -1.71 -55.06
N GLU A 223 17.54 -2.89 -55.35
CA GLU A 223 16.70 -4.05 -55.65
C GLU A 223 15.75 -4.33 -54.49
N GLN A 224 14.49 -4.67 -54.77
CA GLN A 224 13.42 -4.76 -53.76
C GLN A 224 13.79 -5.69 -52.59
N LEU A 225 14.42 -6.84 -52.86
CA LEU A 225 14.85 -7.79 -51.84
C LEU A 225 15.97 -7.23 -50.94
N ASP A 226 16.86 -6.41 -51.48
CA ASP A 226 17.88 -5.75 -50.67
C ASP A 226 17.27 -4.60 -49.85
N GLN A 227 16.29 -3.88 -50.40
CA GLN A 227 15.56 -2.81 -49.70
C GLN A 227 14.71 -3.34 -48.52
N GLU A 228 14.00 -4.45 -48.72
CA GLU A 228 13.21 -5.12 -47.68
C GLU A 228 14.13 -5.63 -46.56
N TYR A 229 15.26 -6.23 -46.92
CA TYR A 229 16.27 -6.66 -45.97
C TYR A 229 16.87 -5.50 -45.18
N ASP A 230 17.28 -4.40 -45.84
CA ASP A 230 17.82 -3.22 -45.17
C ASP A 230 16.81 -2.61 -44.19
N ARG A 231 15.53 -2.57 -44.54
CA ARG A 231 14.46 -2.10 -43.64
C ARG A 231 14.36 -2.97 -42.39
N ALA A 232 14.38 -4.30 -42.54
CA ALA A 232 14.35 -5.24 -41.42
C ALA A 232 15.63 -5.14 -40.58
N MET A 233 16.79 -5.04 -41.22
CA MET A 233 18.09 -4.92 -40.57
C MET A 233 18.17 -3.64 -39.72
N VAL A 234 17.79 -2.49 -40.27
CA VAL A 234 17.83 -1.22 -39.53
C VAL A 234 16.82 -1.21 -38.38
N LYS A 235 15.66 -1.85 -38.54
CA LYS A 235 14.72 -2.09 -37.43
C LYS A 235 15.39 -2.90 -36.31
N THR A 236 16.04 -4.02 -36.63
CA THR A 236 16.78 -4.82 -35.64
C THR A 236 17.90 -4.04 -34.97
N LEU A 237 18.61 -3.19 -35.71
CA LEU A 237 19.63 -2.32 -35.13
C LEU A 237 19.04 -1.30 -34.16
N PHE A 238 17.90 -0.69 -34.50
CA PHE A 238 17.18 0.18 -33.58
C PHE A 238 16.72 -0.58 -32.33
N GLU A 239 16.20 -1.80 -32.47
CA GLU A 239 15.82 -2.66 -31.34
C GLU A 239 17.02 -2.96 -30.41
N TYR A 240 18.21 -3.25 -30.95
CA TYR A 240 19.41 -3.41 -30.14
C TYR A 240 19.84 -2.13 -29.41
N VAL A 241 19.79 -0.97 -30.09
CA VAL A 241 20.07 0.33 -29.45
C VAL A 241 19.05 0.65 -28.35
N ARG A 242 17.78 0.32 -28.59
CA ARG A 242 16.68 0.47 -27.62
C ARG A 242 16.83 -0.49 -26.44
N ALA A 243 17.51 -1.62 -26.60
CA ALA A 243 17.84 -2.56 -25.52
C ALA A 243 19.18 -2.26 -24.83
N GLY A 244 19.91 -1.20 -25.23
CA GLY A 244 21.24 -0.88 -24.70
C GLY A 244 22.36 -1.81 -25.21
N GLU A 245 22.05 -2.77 -26.07
CA GLU A 245 22.95 -3.81 -26.57
C GLU A 245 23.76 -3.33 -27.80
N MET A 246 24.52 -2.25 -27.63
CA MET A 246 25.34 -1.67 -28.70
C MET A 246 26.38 -2.65 -29.26
N GLY A 247 26.95 -3.52 -28.40
CA GLY A 247 27.91 -4.54 -28.83
C GLY A 247 27.30 -5.51 -29.86
N LEU A 248 26.09 -6.02 -29.57
CA LEU A 248 25.36 -6.91 -30.48
C LEU A 248 24.98 -6.19 -31.78
N ALA A 249 24.63 -4.89 -31.73
CA ALA A 249 24.34 -4.10 -32.94
C ALA A 249 25.57 -3.99 -33.87
N LEU A 250 26.75 -3.74 -33.29
CA LEU A 250 28.01 -3.65 -34.05
C LEU A 250 28.40 -4.99 -34.65
N ASP A 251 28.28 -6.08 -33.88
CA ASP A 251 28.58 -7.43 -34.36
C ASP A 251 27.59 -7.89 -35.43
N PHE A 252 26.32 -7.55 -35.30
CA PHE A 252 25.32 -7.81 -36.33
C PHE A 252 25.64 -7.08 -37.65
N CYS A 253 26.07 -5.81 -37.58
CA CYS A 253 26.53 -5.08 -38.77
C CYS A 253 27.75 -5.74 -39.43
N ARG A 254 28.72 -6.23 -38.63
CA ARG A 254 29.91 -6.92 -39.12
C ARG A 254 29.56 -8.25 -39.80
N GLN A 255 28.68 -9.03 -39.19
CA GLN A 255 28.24 -10.32 -39.72
C GLN A 255 27.43 -10.20 -41.01
N CYS A 256 26.71 -9.08 -41.19
CA CYS A 256 25.97 -8.79 -42.41
C CYS A 256 26.83 -8.20 -43.55
N ASP A 257 28.14 -8.00 -43.35
CA ASP A 257 29.02 -7.28 -44.29
C ASP A 257 28.63 -5.80 -44.52
N HIS A 258 28.13 -5.11 -43.48
CA HIS A 258 27.92 -3.64 -43.46
C HIS A 258 28.92 -2.94 -42.52
N PRO A 259 30.24 -3.00 -42.77
CA PRO A 259 31.26 -2.46 -41.87
C PRO A 259 31.18 -0.93 -41.73
N TRP A 260 30.71 -0.23 -42.77
CA TRP A 260 30.49 1.22 -42.72
C TRP A 260 29.44 1.60 -41.69
N ARG A 261 28.37 0.79 -41.56
CA ARG A 261 27.29 1.02 -40.60
C ARG A 261 27.78 0.77 -39.19
N ALA A 262 28.58 -0.28 -38.99
CA ALA A 262 29.28 -0.52 -37.73
C ALA A 262 30.19 0.66 -37.36
N ALA A 263 30.96 1.21 -38.32
CA ALA A 263 31.80 2.37 -38.08
C ALA A 263 31.00 3.62 -37.70
N SER A 264 29.87 3.88 -38.38
CA SER A 264 28.96 4.98 -38.05
C SER A 264 28.38 4.86 -36.64
N LEU A 265 27.94 3.66 -36.25
CA LEU A 265 27.36 3.41 -34.92
C LEU A 265 28.40 3.47 -33.80
N ALA A 266 29.62 2.99 -34.05
CA ALA A 266 30.73 3.04 -33.09
C ALA A 266 31.09 4.48 -32.68
N GLY A 267 30.79 5.47 -33.52
CA GLY A 267 30.98 6.89 -33.19
C GLY A 267 30.15 7.37 -31.99
N GLY A 268 29.12 6.62 -31.58
CA GLY A 268 28.31 6.91 -30.40
C GLY A 268 29.00 6.58 -29.07
N GLN A 269 30.14 5.91 -29.10
CA GLN A 269 30.94 5.64 -27.89
C GLN A 269 31.81 6.86 -27.53
N LEU A 270 31.84 7.21 -26.24
CA LEU A 270 32.74 8.27 -25.74
C LEU A 270 34.20 7.85 -25.92
N PHE A 271 35.06 8.81 -26.26
CA PHE A 271 36.49 8.56 -26.38
C PHE A 271 37.10 8.14 -25.04
N HIS A 272 37.89 7.07 -25.08
CA HIS A 272 38.61 6.50 -23.96
C HIS A 272 40.04 6.18 -24.38
N ASP A 273 40.98 6.62 -23.54
CA ASP A 273 42.40 6.29 -23.63
C ASP A 273 42.87 5.84 -22.23
N PRO A 274 43.01 4.53 -21.97
CA PRO A 274 43.33 4.03 -20.63
C PRO A 274 44.59 4.66 -20.00
N PRO A 275 45.71 4.84 -20.72
CA PRO A 275 46.89 5.52 -20.21
C PRO A 275 46.63 6.94 -19.68
N LEU A 276 45.71 7.69 -20.30
CA LEU A 276 45.35 9.04 -19.85
C LEU A 276 44.32 9.01 -18.71
N ALA A 277 43.52 7.95 -18.61
CA ALA A 277 42.48 7.80 -17.60
C ALA A 277 43.03 7.35 -16.23
N ASP A 278 44.17 6.65 -16.20
CA ASP A 278 44.77 6.07 -15.00
C ASP A 278 45.94 6.90 -14.43
N PHE A 279 46.29 8.01 -15.09
CA PHE A 279 47.41 8.89 -14.72
C PHE A 279 47.28 9.52 -13.31
N GLU A 280 46.10 9.49 -12.69
CA GLU A 280 45.85 9.98 -11.32
C GLU A 280 46.06 8.91 -10.23
N ASN A 281 46.14 7.63 -10.60
CA ASN A 281 46.26 6.51 -9.63
C ASN A 281 47.70 6.04 -9.40
N GLU A 282 48.64 6.45 -10.25
CA GLU A 282 50.08 6.21 -10.03
C GLU A 282 50.64 7.33 -9.13
N SER A 283 51.40 6.95 -8.10
CA SER A 283 51.99 7.86 -7.10
C SER A 283 52.64 9.10 -7.70
N PRO A 284 52.71 10.23 -6.97
CA PRO A 284 53.51 11.37 -7.41
C PRO A 284 54.94 10.88 -7.65
N PHE A 285 55.50 11.25 -8.80
CA PHE A 285 56.93 11.11 -9.07
C PHE A 285 57.70 11.54 -7.81
N PRO A 286 58.61 10.72 -7.26
CA PRO A 286 59.40 11.13 -6.11
C PRO A 286 60.09 12.46 -6.44
N GLU A 287 59.91 13.46 -5.57
CA GLU A 287 60.25 14.88 -5.78
C GLU A 287 61.75 15.18 -6.03
N ASP A 288 62.60 14.17 -6.22
CA ASP A 288 64.06 14.30 -6.27
C ASP A 288 64.74 13.70 -7.52
N GLU A 289 64.01 13.32 -8.58
CA GLU A 289 64.66 12.99 -9.85
C GLU A 289 64.69 14.21 -10.78
N VAL A 290 65.90 14.78 -10.91
CA VAL A 290 66.30 15.74 -11.93
C VAL A 290 65.70 15.32 -13.27
N LEU A 291 64.84 16.18 -13.84
CA LEU A 291 64.29 15.98 -15.18
C LEU A 291 65.45 15.66 -16.14
N PRO A 292 65.44 14.49 -16.80
CA PRO A 292 66.46 14.16 -17.77
C PRO A 292 66.49 15.25 -18.85
N ASP A 293 67.70 15.76 -19.09
CA ASP A 293 68.05 16.69 -20.15
C ASP A 293 67.52 16.20 -21.50
N ALA A 294 66.96 17.12 -22.30
CA ALA A 294 66.19 16.80 -23.52
C ALA A 294 66.92 15.87 -24.52
N GLU A 295 68.25 15.89 -24.51
CA GLU A 295 69.09 15.00 -25.32
C GLU A 295 69.08 13.54 -24.84
N SER A 296 68.89 13.29 -23.54
CA SER A 296 68.77 11.94 -22.97
C SER A 296 67.41 11.30 -23.22
N LEU A 297 66.35 12.12 -23.34
CA LEU A 297 65.00 11.67 -23.70
C LEU A 297 64.92 11.27 -25.19
N ASP A 298 65.59 12.02 -26.08
CA ASP A 298 65.72 11.67 -27.49
C ASP A 298 66.58 10.41 -27.70
N ALA A 299 67.57 10.16 -26.84
CA ALA A 299 68.34 8.91 -26.85
C ALA A 299 67.51 7.71 -26.36
N ALA A 300 66.61 7.91 -25.39
CA ALA A 300 65.70 6.87 -24.90
C ALA A 300 64.60 6.51 -25.92
N LEU A 301 64.08 7.51 -26.65
CA LEU A 301 63.09 7.32 -27.71
C LEU A 301 63.69 6.69 -28.98
N ASN A 302 64.96 6.99 -29.32
CA ASN A 302 65.61 6.44 -30.51
C ASN A 302 66.45 5.17 -30.26
N GLY A 303 66.74 4.81 -29.00
CA GLY A 303 67.59 3.67 -28.64
C GLY A 303 66.86 2.36 -28.31
N SER A 304 65.56 2.42 -27.96
CA SER A 304 64.79 1.23 -27.58
C SER A 304 63.98 0.67 -28.76
N ARG A 305 64.58 -0.26 -29.50
CA ARG A 305 63.83 -1.19 -30.38
C ARG A 305 62.87 -2.12 -29.62
N ASN A 306 62.85 -2.06 -28.29
CA ASN A 306 62.01 -2.85 -27.39
C ASN A 306 61.40 -1.98 -26.28
N LEU A 307 60.76 -0.83 -26.61
CA LEU A 307 59.62 -0.44 -25.78
C LEU A 307 58.58 -1.58 -25.87
N PRO A 308 57.84 -1.91 -24.79
CA PRO A 308 56.62 -2.68 -24.99
C PRO A 308 55.83 -1.95 -26.08
N PRO A 309 55.28 -2.67 -27.09
CA PRO A 309 54.54 -2.00 -28.14
C PRO A 309 53.56 -1.04 -27.47
N TYR A 310 53.61 0.23 -27.88
CA TYR A 310 52.56 1.18 -27.55
C TYR A 310 51.26 0.49 -27.99
N ASN A 311 50.55 -0.11 -27.04
CA ASN A 311 49.42 -0.98 -27.35
C ASN A 311 48.27 -0.06 -27.75
N GLU A 312 48.22 0.31 -29.03
CA GLU A 312 47.09 1.00 -29.68
C GLU A 312 45.75 0.24 -29.50
N VAL A 313 45.82 -1.00 -29.01
CA VAL A 313 44.73 -1.97 -28.86
C VAL A 313 43.60 -1.51 -27.92
N ASN A 314 43.82 -0.54 -27.04
CA ASN A 314 42.80 -0.17 -26.04
C ASN A 314 42.18 1.23 -26.21
N ARG A 315 42.52 1.97 -27.28
CA ARG A 315 41.84 3.24 -27.59
C ARG A 315 40.51 2.97 -28.27
N SER A 316 39.44 3.56 -27.75
CA SER A 316 38.09 3.37 -28.29
C SER A 316 37.26 4.64 -28.26
N GLY A 317 36.21 4.69 -29.08
CA GLY A 317 35.26 5.80 -29.13
C GLY A 317 35.65 6.95 -30.05
N CYS A 318 34.76 7.95 -30.14
CA CYS A 318 34.92 9.09 -31.05
C CYS A 318 35.52 10.29 -30.33
N LEU A 319 36.70 10.73 -30.77
CA LEU A 319 37.35 11.95 -30.28
C LEU A 319 36.47 13.18 -30.52
N ASN A 320 35.99 13.35 -31.76
CA ASN A 320 35.16 14.49 -32.17
C ASN A 320 33.67 14.14 -32.11
N ARG A 321 33.19 13.64 -30.97
CA ARG A 321 31.79 13.22 -30.79
C ARG A 321 30.78 14.34 -31.07
N LYS A 322 31.13 15.61 -30.83
CA LYS A 322 30.27 16.77 -31.19
C LYS A 322 29.99 16.84 -32.70
N LEU A 323 31.02 16.66 -33.52
CA LEU A 323 30.88 16.61 -34.98
C LEU A 323 30.09 15.37 -35.40
N TRP A 324 30.37 14.22 -34.80
CA TRP A 324 29.62 13.01 -35.09
C TRP A 324 28.13 13.15 -34.75
N LYS A 325 27.79 13.75 -33.59
CA LYS A 325 26.40 14.05 -33.21
C LYS A 325 25.73 15.01 -34.18
N SER A 326 26.41 16.08 -34.64
CA SER A 326 25.83 17.01 -35.61
C SER A 326 25.56 16.35 -36.96
N MET A 327 26.40 15.39 -37.38
CA MET A 327 26.14 14.56 -38.55
C MET A 327 24.94 13.62 -38.33
N CYS A 328 24.83 12.99 -37.16
CA CYS A 328 23.68 12.15 -36.82
C CYS A 328 22.36 12.94 -36.83
N LEU A 329 22.35 14.16 -36.30
CA LEU A 329 21.19 15.08 -36.34
C LEU A 329 20.82 15.50 -37.77
N HIS A 330 21.82 15.69 -38.63
CA HIS A 330 21.57 15.97 -40.04
C HIS A 330 20.93 14.76 -40.75
N MET A 331 21.42 13.55 -40.44
CA MET A 331 20.88 12.30 -40.98
C MET A 331 19.47 12.02 -40.46
N SER A 332 19.18 12.23 -39.17
CA SER A 332 17.84 12.04 -38.62
C SER A 332 16.81 13.01 -39.22
N SER A 333 17.24 14.22 -39.58
CA SER A 333 16.39 15.23 -40.24
C SER A 333 16.13 14.93 -41.74
N ASN A 334 16.86 13.98 -42.33
CA ASN A 334 16.79 13.70 -43.76
C ASN A 334 15.59 12.79 -44.10
N LYS A 335 14.54 13.40 -44.66
CA LYS A 335 13.30 12.71 -45.07
C LYS A 335 13.46 11.66 -46.18
N SER A 336 14.61 11.63 -46.87
CA SER A 336 14.89 10.61 -47.90
C SER A 336 15.29 9.25 -47.30
N LEU A 337 15.68 9.21 -46.02
CA LEU A 337 16.03 7.97 -45.33
C LEU A 337 14.80 7.23 -44.80
N PRO A 338 14.87 5.90 -44.63
CA PRO A 338 13.85 5.13 -43.92
C PRO A 338 13.60 5.64 -42.50
N THR A 339 12.36 5.53 -42.01
CA THR A 339 11.96 6.01 -40.67
C THR A 339 12.79 5.40 -39.53
N TYR A 340 13.07 4.09 -39.57
CA TYR A 340 13.93 3.44 -38.56
C TYR A 340 15.39 3.89 -38.63
N GLU A 341 15.87 4.30 -39.81
CA GLU A 341 17.25 4.81 -39.96
C GLU A 341 17.37 6.22 -39.38
N GLN A 342 16.37 7.08 -39.64
CA GLN A 342 16.26 8.38 -39.00
C GLN A 342 16.20 8.24 -37.47
N ALA A 343 15.37 7.31 -36.97
CA ALA A 343 15.23 7.03 -35.55
C ALA A 343 16.52 6.46 -34.93
N LEU A 344 17.26 5.62 -35.65
CA LEU A 344 18.53 5.06 -35.16
C LEU A 344 19.56 6.15 -34.88
N TYR A 345 19.79 7.05 -35.83
CA TYR A 345 20.71 8.17 -35.63
C TYR A 345 20.14 9.24 -34.67
N GLY A 346 18.82 9.43 -34.68
CA GLY A 346 18.13 10.31 -33.73
C GLY A 346 18.29 9.86 -32.27
N ALA A 347 18.10 8.56 -32.00
CA ALA A 347 18.28 7.97 -30.68
C ALA A 347 19.71 8.14 -30.17
N LEU A 348 20.70 7.92 -31.03
CA LEU A 348 22.10 8.10 -30.72
C LEU A 348 22.52 9.56 -30.47
N ALA A 349 21.85 10.50 -31.13
CA ALA A 349 22.08 11.92 -30.93
C ALA A 349 21.27 12.52 -29.78
N GLY A 350 20.29 11.81 -29.24
CA GLY A 350 19.36 12.31 -28.22
C GLY A 350 18.23 13.18 -28.77
N GLU A 351 17.85 13.01 -30.04
CA GLU A 351 16.73 13.74 -30.66
C GLU A 351 15.40 12.99 -30.49
N ILE A 352 14.35 13.72 -30.11
CA ILE A 352 13.02 13.15 -29.85
C ILE A 352 12.20 12.99 -31.15
N SER A 353 12.19 14.00 -32.03
CA SER A 353 11.25 14.09 -33.16
C SER A 353 11.37 12.95 -34.17
N SER A 354 12.59 12.47 -34.41
CA SER A 354 12.90 11.39 -35.36
C SER A 354 12.63 10.00 -34.78
N VAL A 355 12.61 9.85 -33.45
CA VAL A 355 12.45 8.56 -32.75
C VAL A 355 10.98 8.29 -32.42
N LEU A 356 10.19 9.30 -32.08
CA LEU A 356 8.75 9.12 -31.75
C LEU A 356 7.94 8.30 -32.78
N PRO A 357 8.14 8.42 -34.11
CA PRO A 357 7.38 7.66 -35.09
C PRO A 357 7.57 6.13 -35.04
N VAL A 358 8.64 5.65 -34.38
CA VAL A 358 8.93 4.21 -34.23
C VAL A 358 8.66 3.69 -32.81
N CYS A 359 8.27 4.55 -31.87
CA CYS A 359 7.87 4.17 -30.53
C CYS A 359 6.42 3.66 -30.55
N TYR A 360 6.18 2.43 -30.09
CA TYR A 360 4.83 1.85 -30.05
C TYR A 360 4.30 1.63 -28.63
N THR A 361 5.19 1.33 -27.68
CA THR A 361 4.83 1.10 -26.28
C THR A 361 5.04 2.35 -25.43
N TRP A 362 4.46 2.38 -24.24
CA TRP A 362 4.69 3.47 -23.30
C TRP A 362 6.17 3.54 -22.89
N GLU A 363 6.83 2.39 -22.67
CA GLU A 363 8.24 2.30 -22.32
C GLU A 363 9.13 2.92 -23.40
N ASP A 364 8.80 2.71 -24.68
CA ASP A 364 9.54 3.28 -25.81
C ASP A 364 9.45 4.81 -25.86
N HIS A 365 8.28 5.36 -25.55
CA HIS A 365 8.07 6.80 -25.48
C HIS A 365 8.83 7.42 -24.29
N VAL A 366 8.75 6.79 -23.12
CA VAL A 366 9.48 7.22 -21.93
C VAL A 366 10.99 7.15 -22.17
N TRP A 367 11.48 6.03 -22.72
CA TRP A 367 12.88 5.86 -23.06
C TRP A 367 13.39 6.95 -24.01
N CYS A 368 12.65 7.29 -25.06
CA CYS A 368 13.01 8.35 -25.99
C CYS A 368 13.25 9.69 -25.26
N HIS A 369 12.33 10.07 -24.37
CA HIS A 369 12.45 11.28 -23.57
C HIS A 369 13.61 11.24 -22.58
N ILE A 370 13.76 10.14 -21.84
CA ILE A 370 14.84 9.96 -20.85
C ILE A 370 16.22 9.93 -21.50
N ASN A 371 16.35 9.23 -22.62
CA ASN A 371 17.59 9.18 -23.40
C ASN A 371 17.98 10.56 -23.95
N SER A 372 17.01 11.36 -24.41
CA SER A 372 17.25 12.75 -24.82
C SER A 372 17.74 13.63 -23.65
N ILE A 373 17.10 13.52 -22.48
CA ILE A 373 17.52 14.24 -21.27
C ILE A 373 18.94 13.82 -20.89
N PHE A 374 19.24 12.52 -20.87
CA PHE A 374 20.56 12.00 -20.53
C PHE A 374 21.65 12.48 -21.50
N GLU A 375 21.43 12.35 -22.82
CA GLU A 375 22.40 12.81 -23.82
C GLU A 375 22.65 14.31 -23.74
N HIS A 376 21.63 15.12 -23.43
CA HIS A 376 21.79 16.55 -23.19
C HIS A 376 22.61 16.85 -21.93
N GLN A 377 22.45 16.08 -20.86
CA GLN A 377 23.28 16.23 -19.65
C GLN A 377 24.74 15.84 -19.92
N VAL A 378 24.97 14.76 -20.68
CA VAL A 378 26.32 14.38 -21.14
C VAL A 378 26.96 15.50 -21.94
N ASP A 379 26.23 16.09 -22.89
CA ASP A 379 26.76 17.21 -23.68
C ASP A 379 27.10 18.41 -22.80
N ARG A 380 26.25 18.77 -21.84
CA ARG A 380 26.53 19.85 -20.88
C ARG A 380 27.76 19.60 -20.02
N ILE A 381 27.97 18.36 -19.55
CA ILE A 381 29.16 17.97 -18.79
C ILE A 381 30.40 18.20 -19.65
N LEU A 382 30.37 17.78 -20.91
CA LEU A 382 31.48 17.92 -21.85
C LEU A 382 31.68 19.36 -22.34
N GLU A 383 30.65 20.20 -22.36
CA GLU A 383 30.75 21.64 -22.67
C GLU A 383 31.36 22.46 -21.53
N SER A 384 31.40 21.93 -20.32
CA SER A 384 31.98 22.63 -19.18
C SER A 384 33.51 22.78 -19.35
N ASN A 385 33.99 24.03 -19.29
CA ASN A 385 35.32 24.42 -19.76
C ASN A 385 36.49 23.89 -18.90
N GLN A 386 36.21 23.24 -17.76
CA GLN A 386 37.24 22.69 -16.86
C GLN A 386 37.75 21.31 -17.32
N LEU A 387 36.95 20.55 -18.08
CA LEU A 387 37.25 19.15 -18.44
C LEU A 387 36.91 18.80 -19.91
N GLY A 388 36.35 19.77 -20.65
CA GLY A 388 35.83 19.61 -22.01
C GLY A 388 36.81 19.85 -23.15
N TYR A 389 38.12 19.72 -22.95
CA TYR A 389 39.13 20.12 -23.95
C TYR A 389 38.96 19.38 -25.29
N TYR A 390 38.77 18.06 -25.23
CA TYR A 390 38.48 17.24 -26.40
C TYR A 390 37.14 17.58 -27.09
N TRP A 391 36.24 18.27 -26.39
CA TRP A 391 34.90 18.61 -26.86
C TRP A 391 34.81 20.00 -27.51
N THR A 392 35.56 20.99 -27.01
CA THR A 392 35.51 22.38 -27.48
C THR A 392 36.62 22.76 -28.46
N HIS A 393 37.70 21.97 -28.55
CA HIS A 393 38.90 22.27 -29.36
C HIS A 393 39.48 23.68 -29.09
N GLY A 394 39.22 24.26 -27.92
CA GLY A 394 39.79 25.55 -27.52
C GLY A 394 41.29 25.42 -27.23
N ALA A 395 42.05 26.51 -27.35
CA ALA A 395 43.42 26.55 -26.82
C ALA A 395 43.38 26.29 -25.30
N LEU A 396 44.36 25.54 -24.77
CA LEU A 396 44.52 25.33 -23.33
C LEU A 396 44.46 26.69 -22.60
N PRO A 397 43.70 26.82 -21.51
CA PRO A 397 43.84 28.00 -20.66
C PRO A 397 45.32 28.10 -20.24
N PRO A 398 45.94 29.30 -20.31
CA PRO A 398 47.32 29.46 -19.87
C PRO A 398 47.42 28.95 -18.44
N SER A 399 48.41 28.08 -18.19
CA SER A 399 48.69 27.65 -16.82
C SER A 399 48.95 28.92 -16.01
N ASN A 400 48.17 29.15 -14.95
CA ASN A 400 48.50 30.15 -13.95
C ASN A 400 49.73 29.65 -13.18
N ASN A 401 50.89 29.73 -13.82
CA ASN A 401 52.16 29.72 -13.13
C ASN A 401 52.22 31.07 -12.43
N ASN A 402 51.76 31.11 -11.19
CA ASN A 402 52.14 32.16 -10.27
C ASN A 402 53.63 31.99 -9.99
N GLU A 403 54.47 32.51 -10.88
CA GLU A 403 55.82 32.92 -10.55
C GLU A 403 56.26 33.99 -11.55
N GLN A 404 56.67 35.11 -10.97
CA GLN A 404 57.16 36.29 -11.65
C GLN A 404 58.36 35.90 -12.50
N ASP A 405 58.30 36.11 -13.80
CA ASP A 405 59.43 36.65 -14.54
C ASP A 405 58.97 37.21 -15.89
N ALA A 406 59.18 38.51 -16.05
CA ALA A 406 58.97 39.22 -17.29
C ALA A 406 60.21 39.05 -18.18
N SER A 407 60.04 38.52 -19.39
CA SER A 407 60.98 38.75 -20.49
C SER A 407 60.33 38.57 -21.87
N ASP A 408 60.09 39.72 -22.51
CA ASP A 408 60.33 40.13 -23.90
C ASP A 408 60.03 39.24 -25.14
N ASP A 409 59.51 38.02 -25.03
CA ASP A 409 59.20 37.19 -26.22
C ASP A 409 57.73 37.25 -26.70
N GLU A 410 56.94 38.20 -26.20
CA GLU A 410 55.51 38.34 -26.50
C GLU A 410 55.18 39.18 -27.75
N LEU A 411 56.16 39.42 -28.64
CA LEU A 411 55.95 40.26 -29.83
C LEU A 411 55.84 39.50 -31.18
N ILE A 412 56.01 38.16 -31.22
CA ILE A 412 56.08 37.42 -32.49
C ILE A 412 54.85 36.55 -32.77
N THR A 413 54.08 36.13 -31.76
CA THR A 413 52.90 35.27 -31.94
C THR A 413 51.60 36.02 -32.24
N ALA A 414 51.59 37.36 -32.19
CA ALA A 414 50.41 38.18 -32.47
C ALA A 414 50.04 38.32 -33.97
N SER A 415 50.84 37.77 -34.90
CA SER A 415 50.67 38.02 -36.35
C SER A 415 50.08 36.86 -37.17
N LEU A 416 49.65 35.75 -36.54
CA LEU A 416 49.17 34.56 -37.28
C LEU A 416 47.78 34.05 -36.81
N GLN A 417 46.88 34.94 -36.41
CA GLN A 417 45.45 34.59 -36.29
C GLN A 417 44.69 34.89 -37.59
N PRO A 418 43.93 33.94 -38.16
CA PRO A 418 42.94 34.23 -39.19
C PRO A 418 41.84 35.12 -38.61
N ARG A 419 41.48 36.19 -39.33
CA ARG A 419 40.38 37.10 -39.03
C ARG A 419 39.06 36.33 -38.87
N ASN A 420 38.56 36.21 -37.64
CA ASN A 420 37.17 35.85 -37.36
C ASN A 420 36.28 37.09 -37.48
N THR A 421 35.35 37.04 -38.43
CA THR A 421 34.13 37.86 -38.47
C THR A 421 33.15 37.42 -37.39
N ASP A 422 32.59 38.41 -36.70
CA ASP A 422 31.38 38.39 -35.88
C ASP A 422 31.39 37.59 -34.56
N ARG A 423 32.08 38.18 -33.57
CA ARG A 423 31.70 38.06 -32.14
C ARG A 423 30.36 38.75 -31.91
N GLN A 424 29.26 37.98 -31.86
CA GLN A 424 28.10 38.40 -31.08
C GLN A 424 28.38 38.09 -29.60
N ILE A 425 28.34 39.17 -28.83
CA ILE A 425 28.50 39.23 -27.38
C ILE A 425 27.35 38.42 -26.75
N ILE A 426 27.65 37.24 -26.22
CA ILE A 426 26.79 36.57 -25.24
C ILE A 426 27.24 37.12 -23.87
N PRO A 427 26.34 37.76 -23.09
CA PRO A 427 26.73 38.35 -21.82
C PRO A 427 27.13 37.25 -20.84
N GLN A 428 28.31 37.39 -20.26
CA GLN A 428 28.74 36.64 -19.08
C GLN A 428 27.73 36.86 -17.96
N ARG A 429 26.91 35.84 -17.67
CA ARG A 429 26.17 35.75 -16.42
C ARG A 429 27.12 35.30 -15.33
N SER A 430 27.37 36.22 -14.41
CA SER A 430 27.94 35.98 -13.10
C SER A 430 27.02 35.07 -12.26
N ASN A 431 27.66 34.09 -11.60
CA ASN A 431 27.24 33.40 -10.37
C ASN A 431 25.95 32.55 -10.43
N GLU A 432 26.13 31.26 -10.14
CA GLU A 432 25.10 30.31 -9.69
C GLU A 432 23.88 30.14 -10.63
N GLU A 433 24.11 29.73 -11.88
CA GLU A 433 23.03 29.11 -12.66
C GLU A 433 22.74 27.73 -12.07
N SER A 434 21.69 27.67 -11.25
CA SER A 434 20.98 26.48 -10.81
C SER A 434 21.01 25.41 -11.91
N GLN A 435 21.58 24.25 -11.60
CA GLN A 435 21.47 23.07 -12.45
C GLN A 435 20.00 22.92 -12.87
N PRO A 436 19.68 22.70 -14.16
CA PRO A 436 18.31 22.44 -14.54
C PRO A 436 17.89 21.19 -13.78
N ASP A 437 16.87 21.33 -12.96
CA ASP A 437 16.34 20.25 -12.16
C ASP A 437 15.95 19.09 -13.10
N ILE A 438 16.76 18.02 -13.09
CA ILE A 438 16.59 16.84 -13.94
C ILE A 438 15.21 16.25 -13.69
N LYS A 439 14.76 16.23 -12.43
CA LYS A 439 13.44 15.76 -12.03
C LYS A 439 12.36 16.63 -12.64
N ASN A 440 12.53 17.95 -12.73
CA ASN A 440 11.59 18.83 -13.44
C ASN A 440 11.53 18.55 -14.95
N ALA A 441 12.68 18.28 -15.59
CA ALA A 441 12.69 17.87 -17.01
C ALA A 441 11.94 16.54 -17.22
N MET A 442 12.10 15.58 -16.31
CA MET A 442 11.33 14.32 -16.32
C MET A 442 9.83 14.57 -16.11
N ASN A 443 9.44 15.38 -15.12
CA ASN A 443 8.03 15.75 -14.90
C ASN A 443 7.39 16.35 -16.18
N LYS A 444 8.08 17.26 -16.86
CA LYS A 444 7.59 17.85 -18.12
C LYS A 444 7.45 16.84 -19.24
N ALA A 445 8.41 15.92 -19.37
CA ALA A 445 8.34 14.84 -20.35
C ALA A 445 7.14 13.93 -20.08
N PHE A 446 6.94 13.59 -18.82
CA PHE A 446 5.84 12.76 -18.33
C PHE A 446 4.47 13.43 -18.55
N ASP A 447 4.33 14.71 -18.21
CA ASP A 447 3.12 15.48 -18.49
C ASP A 447 2.78 15.52 -19.99
N LYS A 448 3.81 15.58 -20.85
CA LYS A 448 3.63 15.53 -22.31
C LYS A 448 3.09 14.17 -22.77
N ILE A 449 3.55 13.07 -22.17
CA ILE A 449 3.05 11.71 -22.47
C ILE A 449 1.59 11.57 -22.00
N LEU A 450 1.25 12.04 -20.79
CA LEU A 450 -0.12 11.99 -20.26
C LEU A 450 -1.13 12.80 -21.10
N ARG A 451 -0.67 13.87 -21.76
CA ARG A 451 -1.49 14.75 -22.62
C ARG A 451 -1.37 14.44 -24.10
N SER A 452 -0.79 13.30 -24.46
CA SER A 452 -0.62 12.91 -25.86
C SER A 452 -1.96 12.79 -26.59
N GLU A 453 -1.97 13.14 -27.88
CA GLU A 453 -3.13 12.99 -28.77
C GLU A 453 -3.43 11.50 -29.09
N GLN A 454 -2.46 10.61 -28.87
CA GLN A 454 -2.64 9.17 -29.05
C GLN A 454 -3.41 8.57 -27.87
N THR A 455 -4.65 8.17 -28.11
CA THR A 455 -5.56 7.62 -27.08
C THR A 455 -4.97 6.40 -26.36
N SER A 456 -4.41 5.45 -27.11
CA SER A 456 -3.81 4.23 -26.52
C SER A 456 -2.63 4.52 -25.59
N LEU A 457 -1.78 5.48 -25.96
CA LEU A 457 -0.65 5.91 -25.14
C LEU A 457 -1.12 6.64 -23.88
N ALA A 458 -2.13 7.52 -24.01
CA ALA A 458 -2.68 8.25 -22.88
C ALA A 458 -3.40 7.32 -21.89
N GLU A 459 -4.11 6.29 -22.37
CA GLU A 459 -4.73 5.25 -21.53
C GLU A 459 -3.68 4.40 -20.81
N SER A 460 -2.65 3.93 -21.53
CA SER A 460 -1.52 3.21 -20.94
C SER A 460 -0.80 4.08 -19.89
N ALA A 461 -0.51 5.35 -20.17
CA ALA A 461 0.12 6.26 -19.21
C ALA A 461 -0.71 6.53 -17.94
N ARG A 462 -2.04 6.31 -17.99
CA ARG A 462 -2.94 6.42 -16.82
C ARG A 462 -3.00 5.16 -15.99
N ASN A 463 -2.43 4.04 -16.46
CA ASN A 463 -2.34 2.80 -15.69
C ASN A 463 -1.62 3.07 -14.35
N PRO A 464 -2.17 2.62 -13.21
CA PRO A 464 -1.57 2.86 -11.89
C PRO A 464 -0.11 2.40 -11.76
N PHE A 465 0.29 1.31 -12.43
CA PHE A 465 1.69 0.85 -12.40
C PHE A 465 2.63 1.79 -13.14
N HIS A 466 2.24 2.30 -14.31
CA HIS A 466 3.03 3.29 -15.06
C HIS A 466 3.14 4.61 -14.31
N VAL A 467 2.05 5.09 -13.70
CA VAL A 467 2.08 6.26 -12.83
C VAL A 467 3.03 6.04 -11.65
N ALA A 468 2.98 4.86 -11.01
CA ALA A 468 3.90 4.50 -9.93
C ALA A 468 5.36 4.49 -10.40
N GLN A 469 5.68 3.87 -11.54
CA GLN A 469 7.03 3.86 -12.13
C GLN A 469 7.58 5.27 -12.37
N MET A 470 6.74 6.17 -12.90
CA MET A 470 7.12 7.57 -13.15
C MET A 470 7.38 8.33 -11.86
N TRP A 471 6.53 8.17 -10.84
CA TRP A 471 6.64 8.92 -9.59
C TRP A 471 7.75 8.37 -8.70
N LEU A 472 8.05 7.07 -8.78
CA LEU A 472 9.25 6.46 -8.23
C LEU A 472 10.52 7.07 -8.84
N ALA A 473 10.55 7.25 -10.17
CA ALA A 473 11.68 7.85 -10.87
C ALA A 473 11.87 9.35 -10.53
N ILE A 474 10.78 10.09 -10.32
CA ILE A 474 10.85 11.52 -9.91
C ILE A 474 11.11 11.70 -8.42
N ASP A 475 10.98 10.64 -7.61
CA ASP A 475 11.07 10.69 -6.14
C ASP A 475 9.90 11.45 -5.48
N LYS A 476 8.68 11.27 -6.02
CA LYS A 476 7.41 11.84 -5.50
C LYS A 476 6.48 10.77 -4.95
N ILE A 477 6.98 9.97 -4.03
CA ILE A 477 6.29 8.75 -3.57
C ILE A 477 5.17 9.06 -2.59
N ASN A 478 5.33 10.09 -1.75
CA ASN A 478 4.26 10.51 -0.84
C ASN A 478 3.05 11.05 -1.61
N ASP A 479 3.29 11.86 -2.64
CA ASP A 479 2.21 12.31 -3.53
C ASP A 479 1.50 11.10 -4.15
N LEU A 480 2.24 10.05 -4.54
CA LEU A 480 1.69 8.85 -5.20
C LEU A 480 0.70 8.14 -4.26
N PHE A 481 1.10 7.96 -3.00
CA PHE A 481 0.24 7.33 -2.01
C PHE A 481 -0.98 8.18 -1.70
N THR A 482 -0.84 9.51 -1.55
CA THR A 482 -1.99 10.41 -1.35
C THR A 482 -2.96 10.34 -2.53
N SER A 483 -2.44 10.43 -3.76
CA SER A 483 -3.24 10.34 -4.97
C SER A 483 -3.94 8.98 -5.13
N PHE A 484 -3.30 7.90 -4.72
CA PHE A 484 -3.91 6.57 -4.75
C PHE A 484 -4.95 6.41 -3.63
N ALA A 485 -4.67 6.88 -2.42
CA ALA A 485 -5.61 6.85 -1.30
C ALA A 485 -6.89 7.66 -1.57
N ASP A 486 -6.78 8.79 -2.26
CA ASP A 486 -7.94 9.56 -2.71
C ASP A 486 -8.76 8.80 -3.76
N ARG A 487 -8.09 8.16 -4.72
CA ARG A 487 -8.74 7.32 -5.74
C ARG A 487 -9.38 6.07 -5.15
N LEU A 488 -8.86 5.52 -4.04
CA LEU A 488 -9.49 4.39 -3.34
C LEU A 488 -10.93 4.70 -2.90
N ARG A 489 -11.27 5.97 -2.64
CA ARG A 489 -12.63 6.38 -2.28
C ARG A 489 -13.63 6.24 -3.43
N THR A 490 -13.17 6.32 -4.68
CA THR A 490 -13.98 6.14 -5.91
C THR A 490 -13.70 4.82 -6.62
N ALA A 491 -12.71 4.04 -6.14
CA ALA A 491 -12.20 2.85 -6.81
C ALA A 491 -13.23 1.72 -7.02
N SER A 492 -14.33 1.71 -6.28
CA SER A 492 -15.42 0.74 -6.50
C SER A 492 -16.13 0.91 -7.84
N GLU A 493 -16.04 2.10 -8.46
CA GLU A 493 -16.63 2.40 -9.77
C GLU A 493 -15.63 2.22 -10.92
N ASP A 494 -14.34 2.50 -10.66
CA ASP A 494 -13.29 2.57 -11.68
C ASP A 494 -12.59 1.23 -11.97
N PHE A 495 -12.57 0.29 -11.01
CA PHE A 495 -11.77 -0.93 -11.11
C PHE A 495 -12.59 -2.21 -10.86
N THR A 496 -12.21 -3.30 -11.53
CA THR A 496 -12.70 -4.63 -11.17
C THR A 496 -12.13 -5.03 -9.81
N ARG A 497 -12.87 -5.89 -9.07
CA ARG A 497 -12.44 -6.36 -7.74
C ARG A 497 -11.06 -7.02 -7.77
N GLU A 498 -10.79 -7.84 -8.79
CA GLU A 498 -9.52 -8.53 -8.97
C GLU A 498 -8.37 -7.57 -9.27
N HIS A 499 -8.61 -6.53 -10.08
CA HIS A 499 -7.59 -5.53 -10.35
C HIS A 499 -7.30 -4.67 -9.11
N LEU A 500 -8.33 -4.32 -8.35
CA LEU A 500 -8.19 -3.56 -7.11
C LEU A 500 -7.44 -4.36 -6.04
N SER A 501 -7.71 -5.67 -5.89
CA SER A 501 -6.98 -6.53 -4.95
C SER A 501 -5.50 -6.62 -5.32
N HIS A 502 -5.20 -6.74 -6.62
CA HIS A 502 -3.84 -6.76 -7.15
C HIS A 502 -3.09 -5.45 -6.86
N LEU A 503 -3.71 -4.29 -7.13
CA LEU A 503 -3.13 -2.98 -6.84
C LEU A 503 -2.93 -2.74 -5.34
N LEU A 504 -3.94 -3.02 -4.51
CA LEU A 504 -3.85 -2.87 -3.05
C LEU A 504 -2.75 -3.75 -2.47
N ARG A 505 -2.58 -4.96 -2.99
CA ARG A 505 -1.44 -5.81 -2.63
C ARG A 505 -0.13 -5.12 -2.98
N PHE A 506 0.06 -4.71 -4.24
CA PHE A 506 1.30 -4.06 -4.68
C PHE A 506 1.65 -2.84 -3.82
N PHE A 507 0.73 -1.88 -3.66
CA PHE A 507 0.98 -0.66 -2.90
C PHE A 507 1.21 -0.92 -1.40
N SER A 508 0.52 -1.89 -0.80
CA SER A 508 0.76 -2.28 0.58
C SER A 508 2.16 -2.84 0.78
N HIS A 509 2.61 -3.72 -0.11
CA HIS A 509 3.96 -4.29 -0.04
C HIS A 509 5.03 -3.24 -0.33
N LEU A 510 4.75 -2.28 -1.23
CA LEU A 510 5.65 -1.15 -1.50
C LEU A 510 5.82 -0.28 -0.26
N ILE A 511 4.73 0.08 0.44
CA ILE A 511 4.79 0.84 1.70
C ILE A 511 5.65 0.11 2.74
N LEU A 512 5.43 -1.20 2.90
CA LEU A 512 6.18 -2.00 3.88
C LEU A 512 7.67 -2.12 3.52
N PHE A 513 7.99 -2.26 2.23
CA PHE A 513 9.36 -2.22 1.72
C PHE A 513 10.04 -0.88 2.01
N LEU A 514 9.35 0.24 1.73
CA LEU A 514 9.88 1.57 1.98
C LEU A 514 10.12 1.83 3.47
N ARG A 515 9.23 1.32 4.33
CA ARG A 515 9.42 1.38 5.78
C ARG A 515 10.61 0.54 6.24
N SER A 516 10.86 -0.64 5.65
CA SER A 516 11.99 -1.49 6.05
C SER A 516 13.35 -0.88 5.70
N ILE A 517 13.42 -0.02 4.67
CA ILE A 517 14.63 0.75 4.33
C ILE A 517 14.69 2.12 5.03
N ASN A 518 13.81 2.40 6.00
CA ASN A 518 13.68 3.67 6.72
C ASN A 518 13.38 4.91 5.85
N GLU A 519 12.69 4.73 4.72
CA GLU A 519 12.22 5.84 3.88
C GLU A 519 10.99 6.52 4.51
N LYS A 520 10.89 7.84 4.38
CA LYS A 520 9.77 8.61 4.98
C LYS A 520 8.52 8.50 4.13
N VAL A 521 7.57 7.69 4.60
CA VAL A 521 6.26 7.53 3.97
C VAL A 521 5.18 8.26 4.75
N ASP A 522 4.27 8.96 4.05
CA ASP A 522 3.09 9.58 4.64
C ASP A 522 2.23 8.57 5.39
N SER A 523 1.94 8.85 6.67
CA SER A 523 1.24 7.92 7.53
C SER A 523 -0.24 7.81 7.22
N GLU A 524 -0.90 8.91 6.82
CA GLU A 524 -2.34 8.91 6.59
C GLU A 524 -2.71 8.12 5.34
N ALA A 525 -2.03 8.41 4.22
CA ALA A 525 -2.21 7.69 2.97
C ALA A 525 -1.82 6.20 3.13
N SER A 526 -0.72 5.90 3.82
CA SER A 526 -0.31 4.52 4.09
C SER A 526 -1.37 3.74 4.88
N ASN A 527 -1.91 4.34 5.94
CA ASN A 527 -2.94 3.71 6.76
C ASN A 527 -4.23 3.49 5.96
N ALA A 528 -4.60 4.40 5.05
CA ALA A 528 -5.77 4.22 4.18
C ALA A 528 -5.59 3.01 3.23
N ILE A 529 -4.42 2.89 2.59
CA ILE A 529 -4.10 1.80 1.66
C ILE A 529 -4.04 0.46 2.40
N LEU A 530 -3.34 0.38 3.53
CA LEU A 530 -3.23 -0.85 4.33
C LEU A 530 -4.61 -1.29 4.87
N ARG A 531 -5.47 -0.36 5.31
CA ARG A 531 -6.85 -0.68 5.70
C ARG A 531 -7.65 -1.27 4.53
N GLY A 532 -7.54 -0.70 3.34
CA GLY A 532 -8.18 -1.24 2.14
C GLY A 532 -7.70 -2.65 1.81
N TYR A 533 -6.40 -2.92 1.97
CA TYR A 533 -5.84 -4.24 1.75
C TYR A 533 -6.30 -5.27 2.80
N VAL A 534 -6.40 -4.87 4.07
CA VAL A 534 -6.96 -5.73 5.13
C VAL A 534 -8.41 -6.13 4.82
N GLN A 535 -9.23 -5.21 4.30
CA GLN A 535 -10.59 -5.51 3.86
C GLN A 535 -10.61 -6.52 2.70
N VAL A 536 -9.68 -6.41 1.75
CA VAL A 536 -9.54 -7.40 0.67
C VAL A 536 -9.17 -8.77 1.23
N LEU A 537 -8.22 -8.85 2.18
CA LEU A 537 -7.84 -10.11 2.83
C LEU A 537 -9.00 -10.74 3.60
N GLU A 538 -9.86 -9.91 4.20
CA GLU A 538 -11.09 -10.36 4.85
C GLU A 538 -12.07 -10.97 3.86
N MET A 539 -12.30 -10.31 2.71
CA MET A 539 -13.16 -10.82 1.63
C MET A 539 -12.66 -12.13 1.03
N GLU A 540 -11.34 -12.30 0.91
CA GLU A 540 -10.70 -13.53 0.42
C GLU A 540 -10.54 -14.62 1.50
N ASN A 541 -11.11 -14.42 2.70
CA ASN A 541 -11.05 -15.32 3.86
C ASN A 541 -9.61 -15.66 4.33
N LYS A 542 -8.65 -14.75 4.14
CA LYS A 542 -7.24 -14.92 4.54
C LYS A 542 -6.98 -14.43 5.96
N HIS A 543 -7.73 -14.97 6.91
CA HIS A 543 -7.72 -14.57 8.32
C HIS A 543 -6.35 -14.69 9.02
N ASN A 544 -5.48 -15.59 8.54
CA ASN A 544 -4.15 -15.79 9.12
C ASN A 544 -3.20 -14.61 8.84
N LEU A 545 -3.45 -13.84 7.79
CA LEU A 545 -2.58 -12.74 7.37
C LEU A 545 -3.02 -11.38 7.92
N ILE A 546 -4.28 -11.25 8.34
CA ILE A 546 -4.86 -9.97 8.79
C ILE A 546 -4.09 -9.41 9.98
N ALA A 547 -3.81 -10.23 11.00
CA ALA A 547 -3.08 -9.78 12.18
C ALA A 547 -1.68 -9.26 11.84
N PHE A 548 -0.99 -9.92 10.90
CA PHE A 548 0.33 -9.49 10.42
C PHE A 548 0.27 -8.09 9.78
N TYR A 549 -0.64 -7.86 8.84
CA TYR A 549 -0.73 -6.54 8.18
C TYR A 549 -1.28 -5.45 9.10
N VAL A 550 -2.16 -5.80 10.05
CA VAL A 550 -2.73 -4.82 10.99
C VAL A 550 -1.71 -4.32 12.00
N ALA A 551 -0.76 -5.16 12.41
CA ALA A 551 0.36 -4.76 13.25
C ALA A 551 1.28 -3.70 12.59
N GLU A 552 1.27 -3.62 11.26
CA GLU A 552 2.05 -2.62 10.52
C GLU A 552 1.39 -1.25 10.42
N LEU A 553 0.13 -1.10 10.84
CA LEU A 553 -0.50 0.22 10.90
C LEU A 553 -0.01 0.99 12.13
N GLN A 554 -0.22 2.31 12.12
CA GLN A 554 -0.07 3.08 13.35
C GLN A 554 -0.93 2.49 14.47
N PRO A 555 -0.44 2.48 15.72
CA PRO A 555 -1.03 1.68 16.80
C PRO A 555 -2.51 2.00 17.03
N GLU A 556 -2.93 3.26 16.93
CA GLU A 556 -4.33 3.68 17.09
C GLU A 556 -5.21 3.11 15.97
N SER A 557 -4.79 3.28 14.71
CA SER A 557 -5.54 2.78 13.54
C SER A 557 -5.50 1.26 13.43
N GLY A 558 -4.41 0.62 13.87
CA GLY A 558 -4.25 -0.83 13.87
C GLY A 558 -5.23 -1.49 14.83
N VAL A 559 -5.29 -1.01 16.08
CA VAL A 559 -6.24 -1.48 17.09
C VAL A 559 -7.68 -1.33 16.62
N GLU A 560 -8.05 -0.18 16.05
CA GLU A 560 -9.41 0.05 15.54
C GLU A 560 -9.75 -0.87 14.35
N THR A 561 -8.83 -1.06 13.42
CA THR A 561 -9.04 -1.91 12.23
C THR A 561 -9.16 -3.38 12.62
N TYR A 562 -8.30 -3.85 13.52
CA TYR A 562 -8.41 -5.21 14.04
C TYR A 562 -9.71 -5.43 14.81
N ALA A 563 -10.11 -4.46 15.63
CA ALA A 563 -11.38 -4.51 16.35
C ALA A 563 -12.59 -4.63 15.40
N LYS A 564 -12.59 -3.87 14.28
CA LYS A 564 -13.63 -4.00 13.24
C LYS A 564 -13.65 -5.38 12.60
N TYR A 565 -12.47 -5.97 12.35
CA TYR A 565 -12.36 -7.36 11.86
C TYR A 565 -12.89 -8.38 12.89
N LEU A 566 -12.65 -8.18 14.18
CA LEU A 566 -13.22 -9.06 15.21
C LEU A 566 -14.75 -8.97 15.26
N ILE A 567 -15.32 -7.79 15.02
CA ILE A 567 -16.77 -7.58 14.94
C ILE A 567 -17.35 -8.28 13.70
N SER A 568 -16.67 -8.22 12.56
CA SER A 568 -17.16 -8.79 11.30
C SER A 568 -17.18 -10.33 11.27
N LEU A 569 -16.38 -11.00 12.11
CA LEU A 569 -16.50 -12.45 12.36
C LEU A 569 -17.91 -12.86 12.84
N GLY A 570 -18.69 -11.90 13.37
CA GLY A 570 -20.11 -12.05 13.65
C GLY A 570 -20.45 -12.96 14.83
N PRO A 571 -21.75 -13.11 15.14
CA PRO A 571 -22.23 -13.90 16.29
C PRO A 571 -22.19 -15.42 16.06
N SER A 572 -21.96 -15.87 14.83
CA SER A 572 -21.88 -17.28 14.43
C SER A 572 -20.55 -17.96 14.76
N ALA A 573 -19.49 -17.19 15.01
CA ALA A 573 -18.19 -17.73 15.40
C ALA A 573 -18.25 -18.36 16.81
N ASP A 574 -17.68 -19.55 16.94
CA ASP A 574 -17.54 -20.25 18.22
C ASP A 574 -16.45 -19.59 19.09
N LEU A 575 -16.55 -19.78 20.41
CA LEU A 575 -15.61 -19.23 21.39
C LEU A 575 -14.14 -19.63 21.13
N PRO A 576 -13.80 -20.87 20.71
CA PRO A 576 -12.44 -21.23 20.33
C PRO A 576 -11.92 -20.43 19.13
N THR A 577 -12.76 -20.17 18.12
CA THR A 577 -12.39 -19.41 16.93
C THR A 577 -12.11 -17.95 17.28
N ARG A 578 -12.95 -17.35 18.13
CA ARG A 578 -12.71 -16.00 18.67
C ARG A 578 -11.42 -15.94 19.47
N ARG A 579 -11.15 -16.94 20.32
CA ARG A 579 -9.90 -17.04 21.08
C ARG A 579 -8.68 -17.12 20.18
N VAL A 580 -8.71 -17.96 19.15
CA VAL A 580 -7.60 -18.07 18.18
C VAL A 580 -7.42 -16.76 17.40
N ALA A 581 -8.50 -16.11 16.98
CA ALA A 581 -8.42 -14.80 16.33
C ALA A 581 -7.73 -13.78 17.25
N LEU A 582 -8.21 -13.61 18.48
CA LEU A 582 -7.64 -12.65 19.42
C LEU A 582 -6.16 -12.96 19.76
N LEU A 583 -5.81 -14.23 19.97
CA LEU A 583 -4.43 -14.64 20.26
C LEU A 583 -3.45 -14.36 19.10
N ARG A 584 -3.91 -14.33 17.84
CA ARG A 584 -3.05 -13.94 16.70
C ARG A 584 -2.65 -12.48 16.74
N ALA A 585 -3.44 -11.62 17.37
CA ALA A 585 -3.05 -10.22 17.58
C ALA A 585 -1.76 -10.16 18.44
N LEU A 586 -1.67 -11.02 19.46
CA LEU A 586 -0.50 -11.12 20.33
C LEU A 586 0.75 -11.60 19.58
N GLU A 587 0.61 -12.59 18.69
CA GLU A 587 1.73 -13.12 17.88
C GLU A 587 2.42 -12.03 17.05
N HIS A 588 1.68 -10.99 16.65
CA HIS A 588 2.18 -9.90 15.83
C HIS A 588 2.42 -8.59 16.60
N GLY A 589 2.34 -8.61 17.93
CA GLY A 589 2.68 -7.46 18.78
C GLY A 589 1.57 -6.42 18.94
N LEU A 590 0.31 -6.74 18.63
CA LEU A 590 -0.84 -5.89 18.95
C LEU A 590 -1.23 -6.07 20.42
N ASP A 591 -1.63 -4.96 21.06
CA ASP A 591 -2.11 -4.97 22.44
C ASP A 591 -3.49 -5.62 22.53
N LEU A 592 -3.52 -6.82 23.13
CA LEU A 592 -4.70 -7.65 23.31
C LEU A 592 -5.82 -6.90 24.05
N SER A 593 -5.45 -6.22 25.14
CA SER A 593 -6.40 -5.55 26.01
C SER A 593 -7.03 -4.36 25.29
N ARG A 594 -6.23 -3.54 24.62
CA ARG A 594 -6.75 -2.40 23.83
C ARG A 594 -7.63 -2.84 22.67
N VAL A 595 -7.27 -3.91 21.97
CA VAL A 595 -8.07 -4.48 20.88
C VAL A 595 -9.43 -4.98 21.38
N ALA A 596 -9.45 -5.76 22.46
CA ALA A 596 -10.69 -6.29 23.02
C ALA A 596 -11.61 -5.17 23.53
N CYS A 597 -11.07 -4.20 24.27
CA CYS A 597 -11.83 -3.04 24.76
C CYS A 597 -12.39 -2.19 23.61
N THR A 598 -11.60 -1.96 22.55
CA THR A 598 -12.04 -1.20 21.38
C THR A 598 -13.12 -1.93 20.60
N ALA A 599 -13.04 -3.25 20.45
CA ALA A 599 -14.07 -4.05 19.80
C ALA A 599 -15.41 -3.96 20.54
N VAL A 600 -15.40 -4.06 21.87
CA VAL A 600 -16.61 -3.90 22.69
C VAL A 600 -17.17 -2.48 22.60
N LYS A 601 -16.31 -1.46 22.70
CA LYS A 601 -16.71 -0.05 22.60
C LYS A 601 -17.36 0.27 21.25
N LEU A 602 -16.78 -0.18 20.14
CA LEU A 602 -17.33 0.01 18.79
C LEU A 602 -18.69 -0.70 18.63
N THR A 603 -18.80 -1.94 19.11
CA THR A 603 -20.06 -2.70 19.07
C THR A 603 -21.17 -1.98 19.84
N LEU A 604 -20.84 -1.42 21.02
CA LEU A 604 -21.78 -0.65 21.82
C LEU A 604 -22.21 0.64 21.10
N GLN A 605 -21.26 1.42 20.58
CA GLN A 605 -21.53 2.67 19.86
C GLN A 605 -22.41 2.50 18.62
N GLU A 606 -22.17 1.46 17.82
CA GLU A 606 -22.94 1.17 16.62
C GLU A 606 -24.42 0.87 16.95
N ILE A 607 -24.66 0.25 18.11
CA ILE A 607 -26.01 -0.14 18.53
C ILE A 607 -26.72 0.97 19.29
N THR A 608 -26.03 1.80 20.08
CA THR A 608 -26.62 3.00 20.70
C THR A 608 -27.20 3.95 19.65
N ARG A 609 -26.59 4.05 18.46
CA ARG A 609 -27.14 4.82 17.32
C ARG A 609 -28.41 4.20 16.71
N THR A 610 -28.63 2.90 16.90
CA THR A 610 -29.69 2.14 16.24
C THR A 610 -30.88 1.84 17.17
N SER A 611 -30.94 2.44 18.37
CA SER A 611 -31.97 2.36 19.41
C SER A 611 -32.80 1.06 19.42
N VAL A 612 -32.53 0.15 20.35
CA VAL A 612 -33.42 -0.99 20.60
C VAL A 612 -34.82 -0.46 20.93
N GLU A 613 -35.84 -0.99 20.24
CA GLU A 613 -37.24 -0.65 20.50
C GLU A 613 -37.59 -0.95 21.96
N SER A 614 -38.18 0.04 22.63
CA SER A 614 -38.60 -0.08 24.03
C SER A 614 -39.80 -1.00 24.11
N ASN A 615 -39.65 -2.17 24.75
CA ASN A 615 -40.73 -3.15 24.90
C ASN A 615 -41.72 -2.79 26.02
N ARG A 616 -41.69 -1.55 26.52
CA ARG A 616 -42.48 -1.09 27.68
C ARG A 616 -43.99 -0.99 27.43
N GLU A 617 -44.47 -1.23 26.20
CA GLU A 617 -45.91 -1.15 25.85
C GLU A 617 -46.73 -2.38 26.29
N HIS A 618 -46.09 -3.49 26.70
CA HIS A 618 -46.77 -4.72 27.09
C HIS A 618 -46.58 -4.98 28.59
N GLY A 619 -47.64 -4.79 29.39
CA GLY A 619 -47.61 -4.94 30.85
C GLY A 619 -47.03 -6.27 31.37
N LEU A 620 -46.64 -6.27 32.67
CA LEU A 620 -45.93 -7.35 33.37
C LEU A 620 -44.90 -8.07 32.49
N ASN A 621 -43.66 -7.57 32.50
CA ASN A 621 -42.47 -8.13 31.85
C ASN A 621 -42.55 -9.66 31.70
N LYS A 622 -43.02 -10.14 30.54
CA LYS A 622 -43.09 -11.57 30.25
C LYS A 622 -41.68 -12.03 29.90
N PHE A 623 -41.05 -12.77 30.80
CA PHE A 623 -39.70 -13.31 30.68
C PHE A 623 -39.54 -14.44 29.63
N SER A 624 -40.36 -14.45 28.59
CA SER A 624 -40.47 -15.57 27.64
C SER A 624 -40.16 -15.20 26.18
N HIS A 625 -39.44 -14.10 25.94
CA HIS A 625 -39.02 -13.70 24.59
C HIS A 625 -37.66 -14.28 24.23
N GLN A 626 -37.56 -14.82 23.01
CA GLN A 626 -36.30 -15.25 22.37
C GLN A 626 -35.40 -14.02 22.12
N LEU A 627 -34.09 -14.17 22.31
CA LEU A 627 -33.12 -13.10 22.06
C LEU A 627 -33.12 -12.71 20.58
N THR A 628 -33.21 -11.40 20.31
CA THR A 628 -32.98 -10.86 18.96
C THR A 628 -31.51 -11.01 18.58
N ASP A 629 -31.19 -11.16 17.30
CA ASP A 629 -29.80 -11.28 16.82
C ASP A 629 -28.91 -10.11 17.28
N LYS A 630 -29.46 -8.88 17.32
CA LYS A 630 -28.76 -7.70 17.85
C LYS A 630 -28.41 -7.83 19.34
N GLN A 631 -29.32 -8.38 20.15
CA GLN A 631 -29.07 -8.62 21.58
C GLN A 631 -28.01 -9.70 21.77
N ARG A 632 -28.02 -10.74 20.92
CA ARG A 632 -27.00 -11.79 20.93
C ARG A 632 -25.61 -11.24 20.60
N VAL A 633 -25.48 -10.35 19.61
CA VAL A 633 -24.19 -9.71 19.27
C VAL A 633 -23.63 -8.93 20.47
N LEU A 634 -24.47 -8.17 21.18
CA LEU A 634 -24.07 -7.43 22.38
C LEU A 634 -23.60 -8.33 23.52
N ILE A 635 -24.33 -9.41 23.79
CA ILE A 635 -23.95 -10.34 24.87
C ILE A 635 -22.62 -11.02 24.53
N ARG A 636 -22.45 -11.42 23.26
CA ARG A 636 -21.24 -12.12 22.80
C ARG A 636 -20.03 -11.21 22.64
N SER A 637 -20.20 -9.89 22.53
CA SER A 637 -19.05 -8.98 22.48
C SER A 637 -18.26 -9.00 23.81
N LEU A 638 -18.91 -9.27 24.94
CA LEU A 638 -18.24 -9.47 26.22
C LEU A 638 -17.29 -10.67 26.22
N GLU A 639 -17.50 -11.67 25.36
CA GLU A 639 -16.60 -12.83 25.25
C GLU A 639 -15.17 -12.39 24.88
N TRP A 640 -14.99 -11.27 24.16
CA TRP A 640 -13.67 -10.73 23.84
C TRP A 640 -12.88 -10.30 25.08
N LEU A 641 -13.55 -9.80 26.11
CA LEU A 641 -12.94 -9.33 27.37
C LEU A 641 -12.74 -10.47 28.39
N ILE A 642 -13.40 -11.61 28.21
CA ILE A 642 -13.32 -12.77 29.12
C ILE A 642 -12.11 -13.66 28.77
N ILE A 643 -11.46 -13.44 27.61
CA ILE A 643 -10.32 -14.26 27.17
C ILE A 643 -9.05 -13.98 28.00
N ASP A 644 -8.84 -12.74 28.44
CA ASP A 644 -7.62 -12.30 29.12
C ASP A 644 -7.93 -11.79 30.55
N PRO A 645 -7.25 -12.29 31.60
CA PRO A 645 -7.43 -11.79 32.96
C PRO A 645 -7.23 -10.29 33.15
N VAL A 646 -6.37 -9.67 32.34
CA VAL A 646 -6.10 -8.21 32.42
C VAL A 646 -7.36 -7.41 32.08
N THR A 647 -8.24 -7.92 31.21
CA THR A 647 -9.47 -7.25 30.78
C THR A 647 -10.69 -7.54 31.66
N TYR A 648 -10.56 -8.38 32.70
CA TYR A 648 -11.67 -8.74 33.59
C TYR A 648 -12.35 -7.56 34.29
N PRO A 649 -11.62 -6.55 34.81
CA PRO A 649 -12.27 -5.38 35.41
C PRO A 649 -13.12 -4.60 34.40
N GLU A 650 -12.64 -4.45 33.18
CA GLU A 650 -13.37 -3.78 32.10
C GLU A 650 -14.58 -4.61 31.64
N ALA A 651 -14.44 -5.94 31.55
CA ALA A 651 -15.54 -6.85 31.25
C ALA A 651 -16.72 -6.66 32.22
N LEU A 652 -16.42 -6.49 33.51
CA LEU A 652 -17.40 -6.29 34.56
C LEU A 652 -18.12 -4.94 34.42
N ILE A 653 -17.37 -3.85 34.16
CA ILE A 653 -17.93 -2.51 33.98
C ILE A 653 -18.84 -2.48 32.73
N GLN A 654 -18.40 -3.07 31.63
CA GLN A 654 -19.20 -3.16 30.40
C GLN A 654 -20.42 -4.06 30.55
N ALA A 655 -20.31 -5.16 31.29
CA ALA A 655 -21.45 -6.03 31.60
C ALA A 655 -22.51 -5.32 32.45
N ASN A 656 -22.12 -4.59 33.50
CA ASN A 656 -23.04 -3.80 34.32
C ASN A 656 -23.76 -2.74 33.47
N SER A 657 -23.02 -2.08 32.58
CA SER A 657 -23.59 -1.09 31.65
C SER A 657 -24.60 -1.73 30.68
N LEU A 658 -24.32 -2.93 30.16
CA LEU A 658 -25.24 -3.70 29.33
C LEU A 658 -26.48 -4.17 30.10
N ILE A 659 -26.32 -4.61 31.34
CA ILE A 659 -27.45 -4.99 32.21
C ILE A 659 -28.35 -3.77 32.45
N ARG A 660 -27.78 -2.61 32.79
CA ARG A 660 -28.53 -1.35 32.93
C ARG A 660 -29.28 -0.99 31.64
N TYR A 661 -28.62 -1.08 30.50
CA TYR A 661 -29.23 -0.83 29.20
C TYR A 661 -30.42 -1.76 28.90
N PHE A 662 -30.27 -3.07 29.11
CA PHE A 662 -31.35 -4.03 28.85
C PHE A 662 -32.52 -3.89 29.85
N LEU A 663 -32.24 -3.65 31.12
CA LEU A 663 -33.27 -3.46 32.15
C LEU A 663 -34.06 -2.17 31.92
N THR A 664 -33.38 -1.07 31.58
CA THR A 664 -34.08 0.18 31.23
C THR A 664 -34.87 0.03 29.92
N ALA A 665 -34.37 -0.69 28.91
CA ALA A 665 -35.10 -0.94 27.67
C ALA A 665 -36.28 -1.93 27.80
N GLY A 666 -36.43 -2.60 28.95
CA GLY A 666 -37.52 -3.57 29.20
C GLY A 666 -37.24 -4.98 28.65
N HIS A 667 -35.97 -5.38 28.54
CA HIS A 667 -35.54 -6.69 28.02
C HIS A 667 -34.81 -7.51 29.11
N PRO A 668 -35.49 -7.97 30.17
CA PRO A 668 -34.84 -8.65 31.29
C PRO A 668 -34.22 -10.00 30.93
N ASN A 669 -34.71 -10.68 29.88
CA ASN A 669 -34.11 -11.93 29.40
C ASN A 669 -32.69 -11.72 28.87
N ALA A 670 -32.46 -10.63 28.11
CA ALA A 670 -31.13 -10.31 27.61
C ALA A 670 -30.17 -9.99 28.76
N ALA A 671 -30.63 -9.24 29.77
CA ALA A 671 -29.86 -8.97 30.98
C ALA A 671 -29.52 -10.24 31.78
N ARG A 672 -30.45 -11.21 31.88
CA ARG A 672 -30.19 -12.50 32.52
C ARG A 672 -29.08 -13.29 31.82
N GLU A 673 -29.09 -13.28 30.49
CA GLU A 673 -28.08 -13.98 29.69
C GLU A 673 -26.69 -13.31 29.80
N VAL A 674 -26.61 -11.98 30.00
CA VAL A 674 -25.36 -11.29 30.35
C VAL A 674 -24.82 -11.77 31.70
N VAL A 675 -25.68 -11.92 32.71
CA VAL A 675 -25.25 -12.44 34.02
C VAL A 675 -24.72 -13.87 33.90
N GLY A 676 -25.35 -14.69 33.06
CA GLY A 676 -24.91 -16.07 32.80
C GLY A 676 -23.65 -16.18 31.94
N SER A 677 -23.30 -15.16 31.14
CA SER A 677 -22.14 -15.20 30.26
C SER A 677 -20.81 -14.95 30.97
N ILE A 678 -20.83 -14.35 32.16
CA ILE A 678 -19.63 -14.11 32.97
C ILE A 678 -19.35 -15.31 33.89
N PRO A 679 -18.20 -15.99 33.74
CA PRO A 679 -17.83 -17.09 34.63
C PRO A 679 -17.64 -16.63 36.08
N ALA A 680 -18.00 -17.48 37.05
CA ALA A 680 -17.79 -17.20 38.48
C ALA A 680 -16.31 -16.96 38.83
N ASP A 681 -15.40 -17.56 38.07
CA ASP A 681 -13.95 -17.42 38.22
C ASP A 681 -13.46 -16.00 37.93
N VAL A 682 -14.16 -15.22 37.10
CA VAL A 682 -13.79 -13.83 36.80
C VAL A 682 -13.85 -12.98 38.07
N LEU A 683 -14.91 -13.13 38.87
CA LEU A 683 -15.08 -12.39 40.12
C LEU A 683 -14.03 -12.77 41.16
N SER A 684 -13.69 -14.06 41.25
CA SER A 684 -12.67 -14.54 42.20
C SER A 684 -11.28 -14.09 41.80
N VAL A 685 -10.94 -14.09 40.50
CA VAL A 685 -9.65 -13.62 39.98
C VAL A 685 -9.50 -12.10 40.14
N ILE A 686 -10.55 -11.30 39.90
CA ILE A 686 -10.50 -9.85 40.18
C ILE A 686 -10.27 -9.61 41.69
N ALA A 687 -10.90 -10.41 42.55
CA ALA A 687 -10.73 -10.30 44.00
C ALA A 687 -9.37 -10.80 44.51
N GLN A 688 -8.74 -11.77 43.83
CA GLN A 688 -7.46 -12.38 44.20
C GLN A 688 -6.25 -11.73 43.52
N GLY A 689 -6.44 -11.09 42.37
CA GLY A 689 -5.38 -10.56 41.49
C GLY A 689 -4.63 -9.33 42.02
N LYS A 690 -4.76 -9.00 43.31
CA LYS A 690 -3.98 -7.94 43.95
C LYS A 690 -3.26 -8.49 45.17
N ASP A 691 -1.93 -8.35 45.16
CA ASP A 691 -1.03 -8.74 46.23
C ASP A 691 -1.43 -8.03 47.54
N PRO A 692 -1.69 -8.74 48.66
CA PRO A 692 -2.08 -8.13 49.95
C PRO A 692 -1.04 -7.17 50.55
N LEU A 693 0.15 -7.09 49.92
CA LEU A 693 1.32 -6.32 50.34
C LEU A 693 1.65 -5.14 49.40
N ALA A 694 0.96 -4.98 48.27
CA ALA A 694 1.15 -3.80 47.41
C ALA A 694 0.49 -2.58 48.08
N GLU A 695 1.25 -1.50 48.28
CA GLU A 695 0.67 -0.26 48.82
C GLU A 695 -0.49 0.22 47.93
N PRO A 696 -1.58 0.75 48.52
CA PRO A 696 -2.64 1.36 47.75
C PRO A 696 -2.05 2.55 46.99
N GLU A 697 -1.86 2.42 45.68
CA GLU A 697 -1.48 3.53 44.82
C GLU A 697 -2.47 4.69 45.06
N GLU A 698 -1.93 5.87 45.39
CA GLU A 698 -2.69 7.10 45.63
C GLU A 698 -3.41 7.49 44.32
N GLY A 699 -4.69 7.13 44.21
CA GLY A 699 -5.50 7.40 43.01
C GLY A 699 -6.66 6.40 42.81
N ASP A 700 -7.62 6.39 43.73
CA ASP A 700 -9.04 5.99 43.64
C ASP A 700 -9.57 4.87 42.68
N MET A 701 -8.74 3.93 42.23
CA MET A 701 -9.19 2.77 41.44
C MET A 701 -9.84 1.66 42.32
N MET A 702 -9.62 1.71 43.65
CA MET A 702 -10.04 0.66 44.59
C MET A 702 -11.55 0.67 44.88
N GLY A 703 -12.16 1.85 45.02
CA GLY A 703 -13.61 1.99 45.24
C GLY A 703 -14.44 1.57 44.02
N ASN A 704 -13.99 1.94 42.83
CA ASN A 704 -14.72 1.71 41.57
C ASN A 704 -14.83 0.22 41.23
N THR A 705 -13.74 -0.55 41.35
CA THR A 705 -13.78 -2.00 41.09
C THR A 705 -14.66 -2.72 42.12
N HIS A 706 -14.56 -2.32 43.40
CA HIS A 706 -15.40 -2.90 44.46
C HIS A 706 -16.89 -2.64 44.19
N ASN A 707 -17.24 -1.40 43.81
CA ASN A 707 -18.61 -1.03 43.50
C ASN A 707 -19.13 -1.71 42.22
N ALA A 708 -18.28 -1.98 41.23
CA ALA A 708 -18.64 -2.78 40.06
C ALA A 708 -18.96 -4.24 40.42
N ILE A 709 -18.17 -4.84 41.32
CA ILE A 709 -18.43 -6.20 41.83
C ILE A 709 -19.74 -6.21 42.60
N LEU A 710 -19.96 -5.24 43.48
CA LEU A 710 -21.18 -5.13 44.27
C LEU A 710 -22.41 -5.01 43.37
N GLU A 711 -22.39 -4.09 42.40
CA GLU A 711 -23.46 -3.91 41.41
C GLU A 711 -23.77 -5.22 40.66
N PHE A 712 -22.75 -5.93 40.18
CA PHE A 712 -22.94 -7.20 39.46
C PHE A 712 -23.54 -8.29 40.35
N THR A 713 -23.04 -8.42 41.59
CA THR A 713 -23.59 -9.40 42.55
C THR A 713 -25.04 -9.10 42.90
N GLN A 714 -25.40 -7.84 43.06
CA GLN A 714 -26.79 -7.41 43.28
C GLN A 714 -27.70 -7.74 42.10
N TYR A 715 -27.21 -7.67 40.85
CA TYR A 715 -27.96 -8.14 39.69
C TYR A 715 -28.12 -9.66 39.67
N ARG A 716 -27.08 -10.43 40.02
CA ARG A 716 -27.15 -11.89 40.12
C ARG A 716 -28.19 -12.33 41.16
N ASP A 717 -28.21 -11.68 42.32
CA ASP A 717 -29.16 -11.99 43.38
C ASP A 717 -30.60 -11.65 42.96
N PHE A 718 -30.77 -10.54 42.23
CA PHE A 718 -32.05 -10.17 41.62
C PHE A 718 -32.57 -11.24 40.64
N PHE A 719 -31.76 -11.70 39.69
CA PHE A 719 -32.18 -12.74 38.74
C PHE A 719 -32.41 -14.09 39.42
N SER A 720 -31.65 -14.41 40.47
CA SER A 720 -31.88 -15.61 41.29
C SER A 720 -33.26 -15.56 41.97
N CYS A 721 -33.69 -14.40 42.47
CA CYS A 721 -35.04 -14.22 43.03
C CYS A 721 -36.14 -14.43 41.96
N LEU A 722 -35.91 -13.94 40.75
CA LEU A 722 -36.86 -14.13 39.65
C LEU A 722 -36.98 -15.60 39.24
N GLU A 723 -35.87 -16.35 39.23
CA GLU A 723 -35.87 -17.78 38.94
C GLU A 723 -36.62 -18.58 40.01
N LEU A 724 -36.41 -18.28 41.29
CA LEU A 724 -37.19 -18.86 42.40
C LEU A 724 -38.69 -18.60 42.23
N HIS A 725 -39.08 -17.40 41.79
CA HIS A 725 -40.48 -17.08 41.54
C HIS A 725 -41.07 -17.91 40.38
N VAL A 726 -40.31 -18.14 39.30
CA VAL A 726 -40.72 -19.01 38.20
C VAL A 726 -40.92 -20.44 38.70
N GLN A 727 -40.02 -20.95 39.52
CA GLN A 727 -40.14 -22.29 40.12
C GLN A 727 -41.38 -22.41 41.03
N VAL A 728 -41.68 -21.39 41.85
CA VAL A 728 -42.92 -21.37 42.64
C VAL A 728 -44.16 -21.42 41.75
N ASN A 729 -44.19 -20.64 40.66
CA ASN A 729 -45.31 -20.65 39.72
C ASN A 729 -45.43 -21.98 38.98
N GLU A 730 -44.31 -22.63 38.64
CA GLU A 730 -44.29 -23.96 38.03
C GLU A 730 -44.89 -24.99 38.98
N ILE A 731 -44.48 -25.00 40.26
CA ILE A 731 -45.07 -25.86 41.29
C ILE A 731 -46.58 -25.57 41.38
N LEU A 732 -47.00 -24.31 41.52
CA LEU A 732 -48.42 -23.93 41.59
C LEU A 732 -49.23 -24.38 40.36
N SER A 733 -48.62 -24.41 39.17
CA SER A 733 -49.26 -24.90 37.95
C SER A 733 -49.51 -26.42 37.95
N GLN A 734 -48.69 -27.18 38.69
CA GLN A 734 -48.78 -28.63 38.87
C GLN A 734 -49.76 -29.05 39.97
N ARG A 735 -50.68 -28.16 40.38
CA ARG A 735 -51.67 -28.42 41.43
C ARG A 735 -52.40 -29.76 41.24
N PRO A 736 -52.52 -30.60 42.30
CA PRO A 736 -53.23 -31.88 42.21
C PRO A 736 -54.70 -31.70 41.83
N MET A 737 -55.21 -32.57 40.94
CA MET A 737 -56.63 -32.56 40.56
C MET A 737 -57.53 -33.01 41.72
N THR A 738 -58.80 -32.58 41.73
CA THR A 738 -59.79 -32.95 42.75
C THR A 738 -59.98 -34.48 42.77
N GLY A 739 -59.35 -35.15 43.75
CA GLY A 739 -59.32 -36.62 43.88
C GLY A 739 -57.91 -37.24 44.03
N ALA A 740 -56.84 -36.44 44.08
CA ALA A 740 -55.46 -36.91 44.30
C ALA A 740 -55.26 -37.59 45.68
N THR A 741 -54.21 -38.40 45.81
CA THR A 741 -53.92 -39.10 47.07
C THR A 741 -53.43 -38.12 48.15
N SER A 742 -53.65 -38.47 49.44
CA SER A 742 -53.17 -37.65 50.57
C SER A 742 -51.66 -37.43 50.53
N SER A 743 -50.90 -38.43 50.05
CA SER A 743 -49.45 -38.36 49.93
C SER A 743 -48.98 -37.38 48.85
N ASP A 744 -49.69 -37.30 47.72
CA ASP A 744 -49.36 -36.37 46.64
C ASP A 744 -49.65 -34.92 47.05
N LEU A 745 -50.72 -34.71 47.82
CA LEU A 745 -51.07 -33.41 48.38
C LEU A 745 -50.03 -32.97 49.41
N GLU A 746 -49.60 -33.85 50.31
CA GLU A 746 -48.55 -33.57 51.30
C GLU A 746 -47.22 -33.21 50.61
N ALA A 747 -46.77 -34.01 49.65
CA ALA A 747 -45.53 -33.74 48.90
C ALA A 747 -45.60 -32.41 48.13
N PHE A 748 -46.73 -32.10 47.50
CA PHE A 748 -46.96 -30.82 46.83
C PHE A 748 -46.90 -29.65 47.82
N THR A 749 -47.59 -29.75 48.96
CA THR A 749 -47.60 -28.67 49.96
C THR A 749 -46.24 -28.45 50.59
N GLN A 750 -45.47 -29.52 50.83
CA GLN A 750 -44.12 -29.43 51.37
C GLN A 750 -43.16 -28.75 50.38
N ALA A 751 -43.19 -29.16 49.09
CA ALA A 751 -42.38 -28.54 48.05
C ALA A 751 -42.75 -27.06 47.84
N LEU A 752 -44.04 -26.72 47.93
CA LEU A 752 -44.51 -25.34 47.85
C LEU A 752 -44.06 -24.51 49.06
N GLU A 753 -44.13 -25.06 50.28
CA GLU A 753 -43.70 -24.37 51.50
C GLU A 753 -42.20 -24.05 51.45
N GLU A 754 -41.36 -25.04 51.15
CA GLU A 754 -39.92 -24.88 51.04
C GLU A 754 -39.53 -23.82 49.99
N MET A 755 -40.14 -23.88 48.80
CA MET A 755 -39.81 -22.94 47.74
C MET A 755 -40.35 -21.53 48.00
N CYS A 756 -41.53 -21.40 48.63
CA CYS A 756 -42.04 -20.11 49.09
C CYS A 756 -41.17 -19.51 50.20
N ASP A 757 -40.63 -20.32 51.10
CA ASP A 757 -39.68 -19.88 52.14
C ASP A 757 -38.39 -19.35 51.53
N HIS A 758 -37.81 -20.06 50.56
CA HIS A 758 -36.63 -19.60 49.82
C HIS A 758 -36.89 -18.31 49.06
N LEU A 759 -38.01 -18.21 48.32
CA LEU A 759 -38.40 -16.99 47.62
C LEU A 759 -38.61 -15.81 48.58
N HIS A 760 -39.29 -16.04 49.70
CA HIS A 760 -39.52 -15.02 50.72
C HIS A 760 -38.19 -14.53 51.32
N ALA A 761 -37.30 -15.44 51.72
CA ALA A 761 -36.00 -15.09 52.27
C ALA A 761 -35.15 -14.28 51.28
N ALA A 762 -35.11 -14.70 50.01
CA ALA A 762 -34.33 -14.04 48.97
C ALA A 762 -34.86 -12.62 48.65
N VAL A 763 -36.17 -12.47 48.45
CA VAL A 763 -36.78 -11.15 48.15
C VAL A 763 -36.71 -10.22 49.35
N VAL A 764 -36.93 -10.71 50.58
CA VAL A 764 -36.74 -9.90 51.79
C VAL A 764 -35.28 -9.50 51.95
N GLY A 765 -34.33 -10.37 51.62
CA GLY A 765 -32.90 -10.04 51.59
C GLY A 765 -32.61 -8.82 50.71
N ILE A 766 -33.14 -8.79 49.48
CA ILE A 766 -33.01 -7.64 48.58
C ILE A 766 -33.68 -6.38 49.17
N LEU A 767 -34.93 -6.49 49.63
CA LEU A 767 -35.71 -5.36 50.14
C LEU A 767 -35.19 -4.78 51.48
N SER A 768 -34.39 -5.56 52.22
CA SER A 768 -33.72 -5.15 53.46
C SER A 768 -32.25 -4.81 53.25
N SER A 769 -31.81 -4.74 51.99
CA SER A 769 -30.46 -4.31 51.60
C SER A 769 -30.51 -2.97 50.86
N GLU A 770 -29.36 -2.31 50.73
CA GLU A 770 -29.16 -1.11 49.92
C GLU A 770 -29.03 -1.47 48.42
N TRP A 771 -29.97 -2.26 47.89
CA TRP A 771 -29.91 -2.82 46.54
C TRP A 771 -29.83 -1.72 45.47
N LEU A 772 -28.70 -1.63 44.75
CA LEU A 772 -28.42 -0.59 43.74
C LEU A 772 -28.53 0.85 44.28
N GLN A 773 -28.31 1.06 45.57
CA GLN A 773 -28.32 2.38 46.21
C GLN A 773 -26.88 2.88 46.47
N ASP A 774 -26.63 4.17 46.28
CA ASP A 774 -25.38 4.87 46.66
C ASP A 774 -24.07 4.28 46.08
N LEU A 775 -24.13 3.66 44.89
CA LEU A 775 -22.98 3.13 44.15
C LEU A 775 -22.21 4.24 43.40
N HIS A 776 -21.42 5.03 44.13
CA HIS A 776 -20.60 6.11 43.56
C HIS A 776 -19.27 5.62 42.99
N PHE A 777 -18.86 6.19 41.86
CA PHE A 777 -17.54 5.95 41.28
C PHE A 777 -16.74 7.23 41.41
N ASN A 778 -15.51 7.13 41.92
CA ASN A 778 -14.62 8.27 42.08
C ASN A 778 -13.92 8.58 40.75
N PRO A 779 -13.84 9.86 40.33
CA PRO A 779 -13.29 10.22 39.04
C PRO A 779 -11.77 9.99 38.99
N THR A 780 -11.29 9.44 37.88
CA THR A 780 -9.86 9.42 37.51
C THR A 780 -9.44 10.85 37.13
N GLU A 781 -8.33 11.36 37.69
CA GLU A 781 -7.91 12.77 37.78
C GLU A 781 -7.76 13.61 36.47
N ASN A 782 -8.36 13.30 35.31
CA ASN A 782 -8.08 14.06 34.08
C ASN A 782 -9.24 14.36 33.10
N ILE A 783 -10.52 14.15 33.43
CA ILE A 783 -11.64 14.52 32.52
C ILE A 783 -12.87 14.98 33.33
N GLU A 784 -12.89 16.23 33.79
CA GLU A 784 -13.91 16.72 34.74
C GLU A 784 -15.30 16.94 34.09
N GLU A 785 -15.40 17.39 32.83
CA GLU A 785 -16.70 17.81 32.26
C GLU A 785 -17.52 16.69 31.60
N GLU A 786 -16.91 15.75 30.88
CA GLU A 786 -17.65 14.63 30.23
C GLU A 786 -18.02 13.51 31.23
N GLN A 787 -17.23 13.33 32.30
CA GLN A 787 -17.44 12.22 33.25
C GLN A 787 -18.56 12.50 34.26
N GLU A 788 -18.74 13.75 34.72
CA GLU A 788 -19.86 14.13 35.61
C GLU A 788 -21.21 13.80 34.98
N GLN A 789 -21.35 14.07 33.68
CA GLN A 789 -22.58 13.80 32.96
C GLN A 789 -22.87 12.29 32.82
N THR A 790 -21.83 11.45 32.77
CA THR A 790 -21.98 9.99 32.74
C THR A 790 -22.33 9.39 34.10
N SER A 791 -21.78 9.93 35.20
CA SER A 791 -22.14 9.50 36.56
C SER A 791 -23.59 9.85 36.91
N ASP A 792 -24.04 11.04 36.52
CA ASP A 792 -25.43 11.47 36.72
C ASP A 792 -26.41 10.63 35.91
N CYS A 793 -26.06 10.33 34.65
CA CYS A 793 -26.84 9.44 33.80
C CYS A 793 -26.97 8.03 34.41
N ARG A 794 -25.87 7.49 34.92
CA ARG A 794 -25.86 6.20 35.61
C ARG A 794 -26.77 6.18 36.85
N LEU A 795 -26.71 7.21 37.70
CA LEU A 795 -27.56 7.29 38.89
C LEU A 795 -29.04 7.37 38.49
N ALA A 796 -29.35 8.13 37.44
CA ALA A 796 -30.69 8.17 36.87
C ALA A 796 -31.15 6.78 36.36
N GLU A 797 -30.30 6.04 35.64
CA GLU A 797 -30.59 4.67 35.21
C GLU A 797 -30.86 3.73 36.39
N LEU A 798 -30.03 3.77 37.43
CA LEU A 798 -30.20 2.94 38.63
C LEU A 798 -31.52 3.26 39.36
N SER A 799 -31.84 4.55 39.52
CA SER A 799 -33.12 4.98 40.10
C SER A 799 -34.32 4.51 39.27
N LEU A 800 -34.20 4.51 37.93
CA LEU A 800 -35.25 4.04 37.04
C LEU A 800 -35.44 2.52 37.14
N ILE A 801 -34.34 1.75 37.20
CA ILE A 801 -34.36 0.30 37.41
C ILE A 801 -35.04 -0.03 38.74
N ARG A 802 -34.67 0.68 39.82
CA ARG A 802 -35.30 0.52 41.14
C ARG A 802 -36.80 0.80 41.11
N ASN A 803 -37.22 1.91 40.50
CA ASN A 803 -38.63 2.27 40.36
C ASN A 803 -39.45 1.21 39.59
N ILE A 804 -38.83 0.52 38.63
CA ILE A 804 -39.51 -0.51 37.82
C ILE A 804 -39.57 -1.83 38.61
N TYR A 805 -38.42 -2.33 39.05
CA TYR A 805 -38.28 -3.72 39.47
C TYR A 805 -38.52 -3.96 40.98
N ILE A 806 -38.34 -2.97 41.86
CA ILE A 806 -38.68 -3.14 43.29
C ILE A 806 -40.19 -3.35 43.47
N PRO A 807 -41.08 -2.49 42.90
CA PRO A 807 -42.51 -2.75 42.95
C PRO A 807 -42.87 -4.09 42.32
N GLU A 808 -42.24 -4.45 41.20
CA GLU A 808 -42.49 -5.72 40.51
C GLU A 808 -42.16 -6.94 41.39
N LEU A 809 -41.02 -6.95 42.08
CA LEU A 809 -40.66 -8.01 43.03
C LEU A 809 -41.67 -8.12 44.17
N VAL A 810 -42.11 -6.98 44.72
CA VAL A 810 -43.11 -6.95 45.79
C VAL A 810 -44.43 -7.52 45.30
N PHE A 811 -44.89 -7.15 44.10
CA PHE A 811 -46.12 -7.70 43.51
C PHE A 811 -45.99 -9.20 43.24
N ARG A 812 -44.86 -9.67 42.72
CA ARG A 812 -44.60 -11.10 42.45
C ARG A 812 -44.58 -11.94 43.72
N LEU A 813 -43.88 -11.47 44.76
CA LEU A 813 -43.87 -12.13 46.07
C LEU A 813 -45.26 -12.13 46.69
N HIS A 814 -45.95 -10.98 46.69
CA HIS A 814 -47.29 -10.86 47.26
C HIS A 814 -48.29 -11.78 46.54
N GLY A 815 -48.24 -11.86 45.20
CA GLY A 815 -49.06 -12.78 44.41
C GLY A 815 -48.78 -14.24 44.75
N ALA A 816 -47.51 -14.64 44.79
CA ALA A 816 -47.12 -16.02 45.15
C ALA A 816 -47.56 -16.40 46.56
N LEU A 817 -47.44 -15.50 47.54
CA LEU A 817 -47.90 -15.71 48.93
C LEU A 817 -49.42 -15.73 49.05
N ALA A 818 -50.14 -14.91 48.27
CA ALA A 818 -51.60 -14.88 48.24
C ALA A 818 -52.18 -16.17 47.64
N GLU A 819 -51.60 -16.66 46.54
CA GLU A 819 -52.02 -17.90 45.87
C GLU A 819 -51.68 -19.14 46.70
N SER A 820 -50.45 -19.23 47.23
CA SER A 820 -50.04 -20.31 48.14
C SER A 820 -50.79 -20.27 49.47
N GLY A 821 -51.33 -19.11 49.85
CA GLY A 821 -52.14 -18.90 51.05
C GLY A 821 -53.40 -19.75 51.16
N THR A 822 -53.86 -20.34 50.04
CA THR A 822 -54.96 -21.32 50.01
C THR A 822 -54.60 -22.66 50.64
N TYR A 823 -53.31 -23.03 50.60
CA TYR A 823 -52.77 -24.26 51.20
C TYR A 823 -52.02 -23.96 52.51
N ILE A 824 -51.32 -22.83 52.58
CA ILE A 824 -50.43 -22.45 53.70
C ILE A 824 -50.90 -21.11 54.29
N VAL A 825 -51.68 -21.17 55.37
CA VAL A 825 -52.31 -19.97 55.97
C VAL A 825 -51.29 -18.96 56.50
N THR A 826 -50.09 -19.41 56.90
CA THR A 826 -49.00 -18.55 57.38
C THR A 826 -48.47 -17.60 56.30
N ASN A 827 -48.55 -17.99 55.02
CA ASN A 827 -48.11 -17.14 53.90
C ASN A 827 -49.00 -15.91 53.70
N LEU A 828 -50.29 -16.00 54.03
CA LEU A 828 -51.19 -14.83 54.01
C LEU A 828 -50.77 -13.78 55.05
N ARG A 829 -50.26 -14.22 56.21
CA ARG A 829 -49.74 -13.30 57.23
C ARG A 829 -48.43 -12.65 56.78
N ARG A 830 -47.52 -13.42 56.18
CA ARG A 830 -46.27 -12.90 55.59
C ARG A 830 -46.55 -11.87 54.49
N ALA A 831 -47.59 -12.07 53.69
CA ALA A 831 -48.01 -11.10 52.67
C ALA A 831 -48.50 -9.77 53.29
N LEU A 832 -49.11 -9.77 54.48
CA LEU A 832 -49.45 -8.54 55.20
C LEU A 832 -48.21 -7.89 55.84
N ASP A 833 -47.30 -8.69 56.40
CA ASP A 833 -46.06 -8.20 57.01
C ASP A 833 -45.17 -7.50 55.96
N LEU A 834 -45.25 -7.88 54.69
CA LEU A 834 -44.57 -7.20 53.57
C LEU A 834 -44.91 -5.71 53.47
N ALA A 835 -46.14 -5.30 53.85
CA ALA A 835 -46.53 -3.89 53.88
C ALA A 835 -45.70 -3.07 54.88
N THR A 836 -45.31 -3.68 56.01
CA THR A 836 -44.45 -3.03 57.01
C THR A 836 -43.01 -2.87 56.49
N LEU A 837 -42.53 -3.83 55.69
CA LEU A 837 -41.20 -3.77 55.08
C LEU A 837 -41.14 -2.70 53.98
N VAL A 838 -42.18 -2.59 53.14
CA VAL A 838 -42.27 -1.54 52.11
C VAL A 838 -42.34 -0.15 52.74
N ALA A 839 -43.03 0.00 53.86
CA ALA A 839 -43.18 1.28 54.58
C ALA A 839 -42.00 1.64 55.49
N ASN A 840 -40.95 0.81 55.56
CA ASN A 840 -39.82 1.02 56.47
C ASN A 840 -38.98 2.24 56.03
N GLU A 841 -38.75 3.16 56.97
CA GLU A 841 -37.95 4.38 56.75
C GLU A 841 -36.46 4.10 56.52
N SER A 842 -35.95 2.96 57.01
CA SER A 842 -34.54 2.59 56.90
C SER A 842 -34.13 2.28 55.45
N TYR A 843 -35.01 1.62 54.69
CA TYR A 843 -34.74 1.18 53.31
C TYR A 843 -35.44 2.05 52.26
N LYS A 844 -36.40 2.89 52.67
CA LYS A 844 -37.15 3.83 51.81
C LYS A 844 -37.79 3.21 50.56
N ASN A 845 -38.11 1.91 50.59
CA ASN A 845 -38.72 1.19 49.48
C ASN A 845 -40.03 1.83 48.97
N TYR A 846 -40.78 2.51 49.86
CA TYR A 846 -42.02 3.20 49.50
C TYR A 846 -41.81 4.34 48.47
N ALA A 847 -40.62 4.94 48.40
CA ALA A 847 -40.32 6.00 47.44
C ALA A 847 -40.38 5.50 45.99
N GLU A 848 -40.04 4.22 45.77
CA GLU A 848 -39.99 3.58 44.45
C GLU A 848 -41.38 3.27 43.86
N PHE A 849 -42.42 3.34 44.69
CA PHE A 849 -43.82 3.19 44.27
C PHE A 849 -44.46 4.52 43.83
N LEU A 850 -43.76 5.63 44.04
CA LEU A 850 -44.17 6.96 43.61
C LEU A 850 -43.71 7.20 42.16
N PRO A 851 -44.45 8.01 41.37
CA PRO A 851 -43.98 8.42 40.06
C PRO A 851 -42.67 9.22 40.20
N PRO A 852 -41.73 9.09 39.24
CA PRO A 852 -40.49 9.86 39.28
C PRO A 852 -40.80 11.37 39.27
N SER A 853 -40.17 12.12 40.16
CA SER A 853 -40.28 13.58 40.21
C SER A 853 -39.78 14.18 38.89
N ASN A 854 -40.57 15.08 38.31
CA ASN A 854 -40.47 15.56 36.92
C ASN A 854 -39.26 16.49 36.61
N ASP A 855 -38.19 16.48 37.41
CA ASP A 855 -37.17 17.55 37.41
C ASP A 855 -35.87 17.26 36.65
N GLN A 856 -35.76 16.15 35.90
CA GLN A 856 -34.58 15.92 35.05
C GLN A 856 -34.96 15.52 33.62
N ASN A 857 -35.16 16.54 32.78
CA ASN A 857 -35.15 16.41 31.31
C ASN A 857 -33.72 16.08 30.85
N LEU A 858 -33.34 14.80 30.78
CA LEU A 858 -32.03 14.42 30.18
C LEU A 858 -32.04 13.16 29.30
N THR A 859 -33.20 12.65 28.93
CA THR A 859 -33.28 11.76 27.76
C THR A 859 -34.44 12.22 26.88
N GLY A 860 -34.19 12.36 25.57
CA GLY A 860 -35.20 12.66 24.56
C GLY A 860 -36.22 11.52 24.33
N ILE A 861 -36.49 10.72 25.36
CA ILE A 861 -37.52 9.70 25.37
C ILE A 861 -38.76 10.36 25.95
N THR A 862 -39.64 10.86 25.09
CA THR A 862 -40.95 11.35 25.50
C THR A 862 -41.76 10.20 26.10
N HIS A 863 -41.68 10.00 27.42
CA HIS A 863 -42.51 9.07 28.17
C HIS A 863 -43.96 9.58 28.17
N LYS A 864 -44.70 9.31 27.09
CA LYS A 864 -46.16 9.48 27.08
C LYS A 864 -46.79 8.30 27.81
N ASN A 865 -47.38 8.60 28.96
CA ASN A 865 -48.44 7.85 29.64
C ASN A 865 -48.14 6.42 30.11
N THR A 866 -47.94 6.28 31.42
CA THR A 866 -48.86 5.52 32.29
C THR A 866 -48.69 6.01 33.73
N ASN A 867 -49.46 7.04 34.10
CA ASN A 867 -49.69 7.42 35.49
C ASN A 867 -50.55 6.34 36.19
N GLN A 868 -50.04 5.12 36.31
CA GLN A 868 -50.58 4.13 37.23
C GLN A 868 -49.89 4.35 38.57
N ASN A 869 -50.66 4.79 39.56
CA ASN A 869 -50.19 4.85 40.95
C ASN A 869 -49.93 3.40 41.43
N LYS A 870 -48.72 2.89 41.23
CA LYS A 870 -48.28 1.54 41.66
C LYS A 870 -48.62 1.29 43.13
N MET A 871 -48.47 2.31 43.98
CA MET A 871 -48.89 2.26 45.39
C MET A 871 -50.39 1.96 45.57
N LYS A 872 -51.25 2.55 44.74
CA LYS A 872 -52.71 2.33 44.81
C LYS A 872 -53.07 0.90 44.42
N ASP A 873 -52.36 0.33 43.45
CA ASP A 873 -52.58 -1.05 43.03
C ASP A 873 -52.06 -2.04 44.07
N TYR A 874 -50.91 -1.75 44.71
CA TYR A 874 -50.41 -2.56 45.83
C TYR A 874 -51.38 -2.58 47.02
N LEU A 875 -51.94 -1.42 47.39
CA LEU A 875 -52.95 -1.34 48.45
C LEU A 875 -54.25 -2.10 48.11
N ARG A 876 -54.60 -2.23 46.82
CA ARG A 876 -55.73 -3.07 46.39
C ARG A 876 -55.42 -4.55 46.58
N GLU A 877 -54.24 -5.00 46.19
CA GLU A 877 -53.80 -6.39 46.39
C GLU A 877 -53.75 -6.77 47.89
N LEU A 878 -53.22 -5.88 48.74
CA LEU A 878 -53.24 -6.07 50.19
C LEU A 878 -54.66 -6.22 50.75
N ARG A 879 -55.63 -5.46 50.21
CA ARG A 879 -57.04 -5.59 50.59
C ARG A 879 -57.60 -6.97 50.20
N VAL A 880 -57.18 -7.53 49.07
CA VAL A 880 -57.61 -8.88 48.65
C VAL A 880 -57.11 -9.93 49.65
N VAL A 881 -55.83 -9.89 50.03
CA VAL A 881 -55.26 -10.80 51.05
C VAL A 881 -55.97 -10.63 52.39
N HIS A 882 -56.27 -9.40 52.80
CA HIS A 882 -57.01 -9.13 54.02
C HIS A 882 -58.40 -9.79 54.02
N LEU A 883 -59.10 -9.77 52.88
CA LEU A 883 -60.39 -10.45 52.71
C LEU A 883 -60.25 -11.98 52.71
N LEU A 884 -59.16 -12.52 52.15
CA LEU A 884 -58.86 -13.96 52.16
C LEU A 884 -58.58 -14.48 53.57
N ILE A 885 -57.88 -13.71 54.41
CA ILE A 885 -57.65 -14.04 55.83
C ILE A 885 -58.97 -14.00 56.61
N LEU A 886 -59.81 -12.98 56.38
CA LEU A 886 -61.14 -12.91 57.01
C LEU A 886 -62.01 -14.12 56.64
N LYS A 887 -61.94 -14.58 55.38
CA LYS A 887 -62.70 -15.73 54.89
C LYS A 887 -62.21 -17.07 55.46
N SER A 888 -60.90 -17.21 55.69
CA SER A 888 -60.29 -18.46 56.19
C SER A 888 -60.28 -18.57 57.72
N SER A 889 -60.06 -17.47 58.44
CA SER A 889 -59.88 -17.45 59.90
C SER A 889 -61.04 -16.86 60.69
N GLY A 890 -61.93 -16.07 60.06
CA GLY A 890 -63.03 -15.36 60.74
C GLY A 890 -62.58 -14.25 61.71
N VAL A 891 -61.28 -13.99 61.82
CA VAL A 891 -60.69 -12.98 62.74
C VAL A 891 -60.12 -11.82 61.94
N HIS A 892 -60.29 -10.60 62.47
CA HIS A 892 -59.73 -9.40 61.85
C HIS A 892 -58.19 -9.50 61.77
N PRO A 893 -57.56 -9.41 60.59
CA PRO A 893 -56.12 -9.66 60.40
C PRO A 893 -55.19 -8.72 61.17
N LEU A 894 -55.66 -7.50 61.46
CA LEU A 894 -54.91 -6.50 62.24
C LEU A 894 -55.22 -6.54 63.75
N ARG A 895 -56.05 -7.48 64.23
CA ARG A 895 -56.22 -7.68 65.66
C ARG A 895 -54.98 -8.43 66.16
N PRO A 896 -54.26 -7.93 67.17
CA PRO A 896 -53.25 -8.75 67.82
C PRO A 896 -53.95 -10.00 68.34
N VAL A 897 -53.48 -11.18 67.92
CA VAL A 897 -53.81 -12.42 68.61
C VAL A 897 -53.21 -12.24 70.00
N LEU A 898 -54.06 -11.95 70.98
CA LEU A 898 -53.69 -12.06 72.39
C LEU A 898 -53.18 -13.50 72.55
N LYS A 899 -51.87 -13.63 72.80
CA LYS A 899 -51.30 -14.87 73.31
C LYS A 899 -51.92 -15.20 74.66
#